data_AF-A0A8J7MBV1-F1
#
_entry.id   AF-A0A8J7MBV1-F1
#
_cell.length_a   1.000
_cell.length_b   1.000
_cell.length_c   1.000
_cell.angle_alpha   90.00
_cell.angle_beta   90.00
_cell.angle_gamma   90.00
#
_symmetry.space_group_name_H-M   'P 1'
#
loop_
_entity.id
_entity.type
_entity.pdbx_description
1 polymer ?
#
loop_
_entity_poly.entity_id
_entity_poly.type
_entity_poly.pdbx_seq_one_letter_code
_entity_poly.pdbx_strand_id
1 'polypeptide(L)'
;MKGLPMQQQLNYNKRASKTRQGYAVMLSVVTMSVLVLGLMFINYSKASQNLHVAKDSHLRMDYAQKEDAFLKALVQIVPERAKMAMQNQSSTGGKYENMVSWNQIFQEAFDAANAEISQDNLIEALSDSNTISGNAGDTENTGDLLKTIVGYNKAAGTSGITFTIKDQSMPTILQYAQGSQLSLADDMFAPIISHEKGYILESDMQFSLYDSIPYPNIHFGYCKPGEPFVAKRNWWAFSINFADDGTENYKGNTATTGSTQKNYIISLYEVPSQLPISADGFMALGRHANDQAWGDRINIEGGVYARTVEHSGNDTQFDRVAATNSVLITDATKIGDIGEVAGGQHDYENQKANIYGDVEGFYPISRSSSSGRVAFIPINGGYDSIKFNGSSTDSSDNSLSPTTWSDYSRGARQCESRVEIIDVRIDQEKIIIDGVRIKLKKSDGNLKTIFLLDNRHDLVGKNSRHVNWNNEADTLPIIRSFNETTQQTVIQLDMSKWKAFVESWDVDLEDNNTIVFDYKTVSNYTAKTLEGDYVLNDEMFDNPTGVTDDGLNNDNTDIALEIIGASDLATDFSSGFSIVSPLRTYFKADFNNTELTDKPGEYPPVSVFSPEPRFGSSEMKDQAPELNNSRINILQANIRSDGAEELTLNPLDLKSASGASYGDQVRANLKPITDPRLVPPIHFVNWLVVVEEVID
;
A
#
# COMPACT_ATOMS: atom_id res chain seq x y z
N MET A 1 116.47 54.36 3.36
CA MET A 1 115.35 55.21 3.83
C MET A 1 114.53 55.72 2.66
N LYS A 2 113.31 55.20 2.49
CA LYS A 2 112.11 55.95 2.09
C LYS A 2 110.94 55.00 2.30
N GLY A 3 110.41 55.01 3.52
CA GLY A 3 109.21 54.27 3.89
C GLY A 3 108.00 54.88 3.19
N LEU A 4 107.23 54.05 2.51
CA LEU A 4 105.87 54.38 2.08
C LEU A 4 104.94 54.40 3.31
N PRO A 5 103.97 55.32 3.38
CA PRO A 5 103.23 55.61 4.60
C PRO A 5 102.20 54.51 4.93
N MET A 6 102.21 54.08 6.19
CA MET A 6 101.39 53.04 6.82
C MET A 6 99.86 53.29 6.76
N GLN A 7 99.40 54.47 6.32
CA GLN A 7 97.97 54.80 6.19
C GLN A 7 97.30 54.26 4.92
N GLN A 8 98.04 53.91 3.86
CA GLN A 8 97.44 53.33 2.65
C GLN A 8 97.11 51.84 2.77
N GLN A 9 97.82 51.09 3.62
CA GLN A 9 97.54 49.65 3.82
C GLN A 9 96.31 49.40 4.73
N LEU A 10 96.01 50.28 5.68
CA LEU A 10 94.83 50.15 6.55
C LEU A 10 93.50 50.42 5.83
N ASN A 11 93.49 51.31 4.83
CA ASN A 11 92.30 51.63 4.05
C ASN A 11 91.99 50.59 2.96
N TYR A 12 92.99 49.86 2.47
CA TYR A 12 92.79 48.75 1.53
C TYR A 12 92.11 47.55 2.24
N ASN A 13 92.55 47.21 3.46
CA ASN A 13 91.96 46.12 4.24
C ASN A 13 90.55 46.44 4.78
N LYS A 14 90.25 47.70 5.14
CA LYS A 14 88.89 48.12 5.53
C LYS A 14 87.89 48.17 4.37
N ARG A 15 88.32 48.40 3.13
CA ARG A 15 87.45 48.31 1.93
C ARG A 15 87.25 46.87 1.46
N ALA A 16 88.25 46.00 1.62
CA ALA A 16 88.14 44.57 1.32
C ALA A 16 87.23 43.81 2.31
N SER A 17 87.14 44.23 3.59
CA SER A 17 86.22 43.57 4.55
C SER A 17 84.76 44.01 4.41
N LYS A 18 84.49 45.29 4.08
CA LYS A 18 83.12 45.79 3.83
C LYS A 18 82.49 45.22 2.56
N THR A 19 83.27 44.93 1.53
CA THR A 19 82.78 44.31 0.30
C THR A 19 82.48 42.81 0.49
N ARG A 20 83.28 42.08 1.27
CA ARG A 20 83.02 40.67 1.58
C ARG A 20 81.78 40.44 2.45
N GLN A 21 81.45 41.37 3.36
CA GLN A 21 80.19 41.29 4.13
C GLN A 21 78.94 41.52 3.25
N GLY A 22 79.01 42.40 2.25
CA GLY A 22 77.90 42.63 1.32
C GLY A 22 77.59 41.44 0.41
N TYR A 23 78.63 40.73 -0.09
CA TYR A 23 78.44 39.52 -0.90
C TYR A 23 77.88 38.34 -0.10
N ALA A 24 78.28 38.18 1.17
CA ALA A 24 77.72 37.14 2.04
C ALA A 24 76.23 37.36 2.34
N VAL A 25 75.83 38.63 2.53
CA VAL A 25 74.41 39.00 2.73
C VAL A 25 73.59 38.81 1.45
N MET A 26 74.13 39.17 0.27
CA MET A 26 73.44 38.89 -0.99
C MET A 26 73.28 37.39 -1.25
N LEU A 27 74.32 36.59 -0.97
CA LEU A 27 74.23 35.14 -1.09
C LEU A 27 73.17 34.57 -0.15
N SER A 28 73.11 35.00 1.13
CA SER A 28 72.11 34.54 2.08
C SER A 28 70.68 34.92 1.68
N VAL A 29 70.49 36.11 1.11
CA VAL A 29 69.19 36.57 0.62
C VAL A 29 68.76 35.75 -0.58
N VAL A 30 69.65 35.51 -1.56
CA VAL A 30 69.34 34.68 -2.73
C VAL A 30 69.02 33.24 -2.33
N THR A 31 69.79 32.65 -1.41
CA THR A 31 69.50 31.29 -0.93
C THR A 31 68.18 31.21 -0.17
N MET A 32 67.84 32.23 0.63
CA MET A 32 66.57 32.29 1.34
C MET A 32 65.40 32.48 0.37
N SER A 33 65.55 33.33 -0.65
CA SER A 33 64.53 33.54 -1.69
C SER A 33 64.27 32.26 -2.50
N VAL A 34 65.32 31.53 -2.89
CA VAL A 34 65.18 30.25 -3.60
C VAL A 34 64.50 29.19 -2.71
N LEU A 35 64.83 29.15 -1.42
CA LEU A 35 64.21 28.23 -0.47
C LEU A 35 62.72 28.54 -0.27
N VAL A 36 62.36 29.82 -0.12
CA VAL A 36 60.96 30.26 0.00
C VAL A 36 60.17 29.97 -1.28
N LEU A 37 60.73 30.21 -2.47
CA LEU A 37 60.11 29.84 -3.74
C LEU A 37 59.91 28.33 -3.87
N GLY A 38 60.89 27.53 -3.45
CA GLY A 38 60.78 26.07 -3.41
C GLY A 38 59.67 25.58 -2.47
N LEU A 39 59.57 26.18 -1.28
CA LEU A 39 58.48 25.88 -0.34
C LEU A 39 57.11 26.31 -0.88
N MET A 40 57.01 27.47 -1.54
CA MET A 40 55.77 27.91 -2.19
C MET A 40 55.36 26.96 -3.32
N PHE A 41 56.30 26.49 -4.14
CA PHE A 41 56.01 25.53 -5.20
C PHE A 41 55.51 24.19 -4.65
N ILE A 42 56.15 23.68 -3.59
CA ILE A 42 55.72 22.45 -2.91
C ILE A 42 54.33 22.65 -2.29
N ASN A 43 54.09 23.78 -1.62
CA ASN A 43 52.79 24.08 -1.02
C ASN A 43 51.70 24.24 -2.08
N TYR A 44 51.99 24.88 -3.22
CA TYR A 44 51.07 25.00 -4.34
C TYR A 44 50.74 23.64 -4.95
N SER A 45 51.75 22.79 -5.17
CA SER A 45 51.54 21.43 -5.67
C SER A 45 50.69 20.58 -4.72
N LYS A 46 50.95 20.65 -3.40
CA LYS A 46 50.13 19.98 -2.38
C LYS A 46 48.71 20.54 -2.32
N ALA A 47 48.55 21.87 -2.39
CA ALA A 47 47.25 22.51 -2.41
C ALA A 47 46.43 22.10 -3.64
N SER A 48 47.06 22.01 -4.81
CA SER A 48 46.44 21.54 -6.05
C SER A 48 46.00 20.08 -5.95
N GLN A 49 46.82 19.19 -5.40
CA GLN A 49 46.44 17.78 -5.18
C GLN A 49 45.29 17.65 -4.18
N ASN A 50 45.34 18.38 -3.07
CA ASN A 50 44.27 18.39 -2.08
C ASN A 50 42.96 18.93 -2.66
N LEU A 51 43.04 19.95 -3.54
CA LEU A 51 41.87 20.47 -4.24
C LEU A 51 41.26 19.44 -5.20
N HIS A 52 42.08 18.67 -5.92
CA HIS A 52 41.59 17.58 -6.78
C HIS A 52 40.87 16.50 -5.96
N VAL A 53 41.47 16.03 -4.85
CA VAL A 53 40.84 15.03 -3.98
C VAL A 53 39.55 15.56 -3.36
N ALA A 54 39.55 16.82 -2.92
CA ALA A 54 38.34 17.47 -2.39
C ALA A 54 37.26 17.55 -3.47
N LYS A 55 37.58 17.98 -4.69
CA LYS A 55 36.66 18.03 -5.82
C LYS A 55 36.05 16.66 -6.11
N ASP A 56 36.87 15.62 -6.18
CA ASP A 56 36.38 14.26 -6.48
C ASP A 56 35.47 13.73 -5.36
N SER A 57 35.80 14.02 -4.10
CA SER A 57 34.94 13.68 -2.96
C SER A 57 33.63 14.45 -2.96
N HIS A 58 33.65 15.74 -3.32
CA HIS A 58 32.45 16.57 -3.43
C HIS A 58 31.56 16.07 -4.55
N LEU A 59 32.10 15.81 -5.75
CA LEU A 59 31.33 15.26 -6.87
C LEU A 59 30.67 13.92 -6.52
N ARG A 60 31.38 13.02 -5.82
CA ARG A 60 30.79 11.75 -5.36
C ARG A 60 29.64 11.96 -4.39
N MET A 61 29.76 12.93 -3.48
CA MET A 61 28.70 13.26 -2.53
C MET A 61 27.50 13.86 -3.26
N ASP A 62 27.72 14.76 -4.21
CA ASP A 62 26.67 15.39 -5.00
C ASP A 62 25.93 14.37 -5.88
N TYR A 63 26.65 13.45 -6.53
CA TYR A 63 26.03 12.36 -7.29
C TYR A 63 25.25 11.41 -6.39
N ALA A 64 25.76 11.07 -5.21
CA ALA A 64 25.04 10.21 -4.26
C ALA A 64 23.77 10.88 -3.73
N GLN A 65 23.78 12.20 -3.51
CA GLN A 65 22.60 12.97 -3.11
C GLN A 65 21.55 13.04 -4.22
N LYS A 66 21.98 13.33 -5.46
CA LYS A 66 21.10 13.32 -6.64
C LYS A 66 20.48 11.94 -6.89
N GLU A 67 21.28 10.89 -6.80
CA GLU A 67 20.83 9.51 -6.88
C GLU A 67 19.76 9.23 -5.82
N ASP A 68 20.02 9.55 -4.55
CA ASP A 68 19.08 9.31 -3.47
C ASP A 68 17.77 10.09 -3.62
N ALA A 69 17.84 11.37 -4.02
CA ALA A 69 16.66 12.20 -4.28
C ALA A 69 15.82 11.67 -5.46
N PHE A 70 16.48 11.25 -6.55
CA PHE A 70 15.82 10.64 -7.69
C PHE A 70 15.10 9.34 -7.32
N LEU A 71 15.77 8.45 -6.57
CA LEU A 71 15.18 7.19 -6.12
C LEU A 71 13.98 7.42 -5.17
N LYS A 72 14.06 8.41 -4.28
CA LYS A 72 12.94 8.83 -3.41
C LYS A 72 11.74 9.32 -4.22
N ALA A 73 11.97 10.16 -5.22
CA ALA A 73 10.90 10.65 -6.09
C ALA A 73 10.23 9.51 -6.88
N LEU A 74 11.02 8.56 -7.38
CA LEU A 74 10.52 7.42 -8.16
C LEU A 74 9.54 6.55 -7.34
N VAL A 75 9.86 6.29 -6.08
CA VAL A 75 9.00 5.51 -5.16
C VAL A 75 7.63 6.14 -4.95
N GLN A 76 7.51 7.47 -5.08
CA GLN A 76 6.24 8.20 -4.96
C GLN A 76 5.49 8.30 -6.31
N ILE A 77 6.20 8.49 -7.42
CA ILE A 77 5.59 8.73 -8.74
C ILE A 77 5.05 7.45 -9.38
N VAL A 78 5.79 6.34 -9.29
CA VAL A 78 5.42 5.06 -9.93
C VAL A 78 4.04 4.53 -9.52
N PRO A 79 3.68 4.44 -8.22
CA PRO A 79 2.34 3.97 -7.85
C PRO A 79 1.23 4.88 -8.38
N GLU A 80 1.41 6.21 -8.40
CA GLU A 80 0.43 7.13 -8.98
C GLU A 80 0.25 6.92 -10.48
N ARG A 81 1.34 6.68 -11.23
CA ARG A 81 1.24 6.36 -12.66
C ARG A 81 0.63 4.98 -12.92
N ALA A 82 0.91 4.00 -12.06
CA ALA A 82 0.29 2.67 -12.15
C ALA A 82 -1.23 2.75 -11.92
N LYS A 83 -1.68 3.56 -10.95
CA LYS A 83 -3.09 3.87 -10.75
C LYS A 83 -3.70 4.57 -11.97
N MET A 84 -3.01 5.55 -12.55
CA MET A 84 -3.49 6.23 -13.76
C MET A 84 -3.63 5.27 -14.95
N ALA A 85 -2.74 4.29 -15.09
CA ALA A 85 -2.86 3.25 -16.13
C ALA A 85 -4.12 2.37 -15.99
N MET A 86 -4.73 2.33 -14.80
CA MET A 86 -6.00 1.64 -14.53
C MET A 86 -7.23 2.55 -14.69
N GLN A 87 -7.05 3.85 -14.91
CA GLN A 87 -8.16 4.80 -15.06
C GLN A 87 -8.63 4.90 -16.51
N ASN A 88 -9.88 5.31 -16.70
CA ASN A 88 -10.44 5.55 -18.02
C ASN A 88 -9.58 6.54 -18.84
N GLN A 89 -9.52 6.33 -20.15
CA GLN A 89 -8.79 7.13 -21.14
C GLN A 89 -7.26 7.05 -21.07
N SER A 90 -6.70 6.17 -20.24
CA SER A 90 -5.24 5.99 -20.17
C SER A 90 -4.65 5.36 -21.42
N SER A 91 -5.43 4.61 -22.22
CA SER A 91 -4.98 4.03 -23.50
C SER A 91 -5.39 4.83 -24.74
N THR A 92 -6.10 5.97 -24.59
CA THR A 92 -6.79 6.64 -25.72
C THR A 92 -5.91 7.63 -26.52
N GLY A 93 -4.60 7.42 -26.65
CA GLY A 93 -3.75 8.29 -27.47
C GLY A 93 -3.52 9.69 -26.86
N GLY A 94 -2.28 10.19 -26.93
CA GLY A 94 -1.98 11.60 -26.64
C GLY A 94 -1.48 11.87 -25.23
N LYS A 95 -2.02 12.89 -24.54
CA LYS A 95 -1.43 13.41 -23.29
C LYS A 95 -1.43 12.38 -22.16
N TYR A 96 -2.53 11.65 -21.95
CA TYR A 96 -2.67 10.72 -20.81
C TYR A 96 -1.82 9.47 -20.97
N GLU A 97 -1.76 8.89 -22.17
CA GLU A 97 -0.90 7.76 -22.50
C GLU A 97 0.59 8.14 -22.33
N ASN A 98 0.99 9.35 -22.79
CA ASN A 98 2.35 9.84 -22.57
C ASN A 98 2.68 10.04 -21.08
N MET A 99 1.69 10.46 -20.27
CA MET A 99 1.88 10.73 -18.84
C MET A 99 2.18 9.49 -18.01
N VAL A 100 1.72 8.31 -18.43
CA VAL A 100 1.98 7.05 -17.72
C VAL A 100 3.23 6.32 -18.22
N SER A 101 3.87 6.82 -19.28
CA SER A 101 5.05 6.19 -19.86
C SER A 101 6.28 6.27 -18.93
N TRP A 102 7.14 5.26 -18.99
CA TRP A 102 8.41 5.24 -18.24
C TRP A 102 9.29 6.46 -18.52
N ASN A 103 9.30 6.97 -19.76
CA ASN A 103 10.07 8.17 -20.10
C ASN A 103 9.58 9.40 -19.32
N GLN A 104 8.26 9.61 -19.25
CA GLN A 104 7.70 10.73 -18.49
C GLN A 104 7.89 10.56 -16.99
N ILE A 105 7.76 9.33 -16.48
CA ILE A 105 8.03 9.00 -15.06
C ILE A 105 9.46 9.39 -14.68
N PHE A 106 10.44 8.99 -15.50
CA PHE A 106 11.84 9.29 -15.25
C PHE A 106 12.15 10.78 -15.36
N GLN A 107 11.54 11.49 -16.31
CA GLN A 107 11.68 12.93 -16.42
C GLN A 107 11.13 13.66 -15.19
N GLU A 108 9.94 13.31 -14.74
CA GLU A 108 9.33 13.94 -13.56
C GLU A 108 10.11 13.63 -12.27
N ALA A 109 10.60 12.40 -12.11
CA ALA A 109 11.46 12.04 -10.99
C ALA A 109 12.80 12.82 -11.00
N PHE A 110 13.36 13.05 -12.19
CA PHE A 110 14.57 13.85 -12.37
C PHE A 110 14.33 15.34 -12.08
N ASP A 111 13.21 15.91 -12.54
CA ASP A 111 12.82 17.29 -12.26
C ASP A 111 12.57 17.50 -10.76
N ALA A 112 11.90 16.53 -10.09
CA ALA A 112 11.70 16.55 -8.64
C ALA A 112 13.04 16.49 -7.88
N ALA A 113 13.96 15.62 -8.30
CA ALA A 113 15.29 15.51 -7.69
C ALA A 113 16.13 16.79 -7.89
N ASN A 114 16.05 17.42 -9.06
CA ASN A 114 16.76 18.67 -9.32
C ASN A 114 16.14 19.84 -8.55
N ALA A 115 14.82 19.89 -8.37
CA ALA A 115 14.18 20.90 -7.54
C ALA A 115 14.66 20.85 -6.06
N GLU A 116 15.08 19.68 -5.57
CA GLU A 116 15.65 19.53 -4.22
C GLU A 116 17.12 20.00 -4.12
N ILE A 117 17.86 20.07 -5.25
CA ILE A 117 19.33 20.16 -5.24
C ILE A 117 19.89 21.36 -6.02
N SER A 118 19.25 21.83 -7.10
CA SER A 118 19.76 22.91 -7.96
C SER A 118 19.14 24.27 -7.66
N GLN A 119 19.98 25.31 -7.60
CA GLN A 119 19.58 26.71 -7.64
C GLN A 119 20.10 27.35 -8.94
N ASP A 120 19.57 26.93 -10.08
CA ASP A 120 20.02 27.44 -11.39
C ASP A 120 19.74 28.95 -11.56
N ASN A 121 18.78 29.48 -10.80
CA ASN A 121 18.41 30.91 -10.80
C ASN A 121 19.46 31.83 -10.15
N LEU A 122 20.49 31.28 -9.48
CA LEU A 122 21.51 32.11 -8.83
C LEU A 122 22.48 32.73 -9.86
N ILE A 123 22.70 32.08 -11.00
CA ILE A 123 23.62 32.54 -12.05
C ILE A 123 23.07 33.80 -12.73
N GLU A 124 21.76 33.82 -13.01
CA GLU A 124 21.08 34.98 -13.59
C GLU A 124 21.07 36.18 -12.62
N ALA A 125 20.99 35.90 -11.30
CA ALA A 125 21.08 36.92 -10.25
C ALA A 125 22.50 37.46 -10.02
N LEU A 126 23.55 36.68 -10.33
CA LEU A 126 24.96 37.05 -10.09
C LEU A 126 25.63 37.78 -11.27
N SER A 127 25.01 37.82 -12.45
CA SER A 127 25.40 38.66 -13.62
C SER A 127 26.90 38.67 -13.97
N ASP A 128 27.61 37.55 -13.72
CA ASP A 128 29.04 37.44 -13.95
C ASP A 128 29.32 36.46 -15.10
N SER A 129 29.77 37.01 -16.22
CA SER A 129 30.05 36.31 -17.49
C SER A 129 31.19 35.29 -17.42
N ASN A 130 31.89 35.20 -16.29
CA ASN A 130 33.03 34.29 -16.07
C ASN A 130 32.75 33.21 -15.02
N THR A 131 31.49 32.95 -14.70
CA THR A 131 31.11 31.84 -13.82
C THR A 131 31.25 30.51 -14.56
N ILE A 132 32.01 29.58 -13.98
CA ILE A 132 32.10 28.20 -14.45
C ILE A 132 31.05 27.42 -13.67
N SER A 133 30.08 26.83 -14.37
CA SER A 133 29.11 25.92 -13.73
C SER A 133 29.86 24.78 -13.06
N GLY A 134 29.60 24.57 -11.77
CA GLY A 134 30.10 23.39 -11.04
C GLY A 134 29.42 22.09 -11.49
N ASN A 135 28.34 22.18 -12.27
CA ASN A 135 27.62 21.04 -12.84
C ASN A 135 28.30 20.55 -14.13
N ALA A 136 29.52 20.05 -14.01
CA ALA A 136 30.39 19.72 -15.14
C ALA A 136 30.21 18.27 -15.68
N GLY A 137 29.01 17.68 -15.54
CA GLY A 137 28.80 16.30 -15.98
C GLY A 137 27.35 15.85 -16.08
N ASP A 138 26.38 16.77 -16.16
CA ASP A 138 24.98 16.43 -16.45
C ASP A 138 24.77 16.41 -17.98
N THR A 139 24.25 15.30 -18.48
CA THR A 139 23.72 15.22 -19.83
C THR A 139 22.37 15.95 -19.90
N GLU A 140 22.20 16.87 -20.85
CA GLU A 140 20.93 17.60 -21.07
C GLU A 140 19.77 16.69 -21.52
N ASN A 141 20.03 15.42 -21.86
CA ASN A 141 19.04 14.45 -22.31
C ASN A 141 18.86 13.31 -21.29
N THR A 142 17.70 13.27 -20.64
CA THR A 142 17.27 12.20 -19.73
C THR A 142 17.25 10.81 -20.37
N GLY A 143 17.03 10.72 -21.69
CA GLY A 143 17.00 9.45 -22.42
C GLY A 143 18.35 8.73 -22.54
N ASP A 144 19.47 9.41 -22.33
CA ASP A 144 20.81 8.79 -22.28
C ASP A 144 21.25 8.44 -20.85
N LEU A 145 20.73 9.20 -19.87
CA LEU A 145 20.95 9.01 -18.44
C LEU A 145 20.19 7.81 -17.87
N LEU A 146 18.94 7.61 -18.31
CA LEU A 146 17.99 6.64 -17.77
C LEU A 146 17.45 5.76 -18.88
N LYS A 147 17.72 4.46 -18.79
CA LYS A 147 17.24 3.48 -19.76
C LYS A 147 16.54 2.34 -19.02
N THR A 148 15.31 2.03 -19.43
CA THR A 148 14.68 0.76 -19.05
C THR A 148 15.56 -0.36 -19.60
N ILE A 149 15.84 -1.37 -18.78
CA ILE A 149 16.75 -2.41 -19.21
C ILE A 149 15.95 -3.48 -19.95
N VAL A 150 16.20 -3.63 -21.26
CA VAL A 150 15.49 -4.58 -22.11
C VAL A 150 16.39 -5.78 -22.43
N GLY A 151 16.05 -6.94 -21.89
CA GLY A 151 16.73 -8.19 -22.25
C GLY A 151 16.22 -8.81 -23.57
N TYR A 152 17.03 -9.71 -24.15
CA TYR A 152 16.97 -10.09 -25.57
C TYR A 152 15.93 -11.16 -25.95
N ASN A 153 15.10 -11.68 -25.03
CA ASN A 153 14.16 -12.77 -25.33
C ASN A 153 12.68 -12.34 -25.28
N LYS A 154 11.97 -12.57 -26.39
CA LYS A 154 10.53 -12.29 -26.56
C LYS A 154 9.65 -13.45 -26.07
N ALA A 155 9.78 -13.85 -24.82
CA ALA A 155 8.89 -14.87 -24.21
C ALA A 155 7.95 -14.20 -23.19
N ALA A 156 6.69 -14.64 -23.18
CA ALA A 156 5.54 -13.95 -22.58
C ALA A 156 5.50 -13.99 -21.04
N GLY A 157 6.20 -13.08 -20.38
CA GLY A 157 6.08 -12.83 -18.94
C GLY A 157 6.29 -11.35 -18.64
N THR A 158 5.65 -10.84 -17.60
CA THR A 158 5.87 -9.46 -17.14
C THR A 158 6.10 -9.39 -15.66
N SER A 159 6.80 -8.34 -15.25
CA SER A 159 7.82 -8.37 -14.19
C SER A 159 9.07 -9.10 -14.67
N GLY A 160 10.01 -8.34 -15.23
CA GLY A 160 11.19 -8.86 -15.90
C GLY A 160 11.13 -8.69 -17.40
N ILE A 161 11.81 -7.66 -17.90
CA ILE A 161 12.16 -7.57 -19.31
C ILE A 161 13.31 -8.56 -19.55
N THR A 162 12.93 -9.82 -19.72
CA THR A 162 13.67 -11.01 -20.16
C THR A 162 15.20 -10.92 -20.27
N PHE A 163 15.90 -10.94 -19.14
CA PHE A 163 17.36 -10.92 -19.14
C PHE A 163 18.02 -12.29 -19.40
N THR A 164 19.17 -12.25 -20.07
CA THR A 164 20.27 -13.20 -19.86
C THR A 164 21.41 -12.46 -19.16
N ILE A 165 21.15 -11.93 -17.96
CA ILE A 165 22.20 -11.76 -16.96
C ILE A 165 22.20 -13.07 -16.19
N LYS A 166 23.38 -13.65 -15.98
CA LYS A 166 23.53 -14.94 -15.32
C LYS A 166 22.91 -14.90 -13.91
N ASP A 167 21.93 -15.78 -13.71
CA ASP A 167 21.66 -16.58 -12.51
C ASP A 167 21.50 -15.88 -11.12
N GLN A 168 20.31 -16.09 -10.54
CA GLN A 168 19.96 -16.15 -9.09
C GLN A 168 19.58 -14.88 -8.30
N SER A 169 19.86 -13.66 -8.75
CA SER A 169 19.51 -12.44 -7.97
C SER A 169 18.21 -11.74 -8.37
N MET A 170 17.59 -12.15 -9.48
CA MET A 170 16.37 -11.49 -10.00
C MET A 170 15.10 -12.07 -9.37
N PRO A 171 14.05 -11.25 -9.14
CA PRO A 171 12.80 -11.74 -8.59
C PRO A 171 12.04 -12.63 -9.58
N THR A 172 11.14 -13.46 -9.06
CA THR A 172 10.27 -14.34 -9.88
C THR A 172 9.45 -13.52 -10.89
N ILE A 173 9.33 -14.04 -12.11
CA ILE A 173 8.59 -13.42 -13.21
C ILE A 173 7.09 -13.72 -13.05
N LEU A 174 6.21 -12.74 -13.27
CA LEU A 174 4.77 -12.98 -13.40
C LEU A 174 4.44 -13.34 -14.84
N GLN A 175 3.43 -14.15 -15.04
CA GLN A 175 2.92 -14.49 -16.36
C GLN A 175 1.52 -13.93 -16.53
N TYR A 176 1.14 -13.77 -17.79
CA TYR A 176 -0.21 -13.38 -18.15
C TYR A 176 -1.13 -14.59 -18.15
N ALA A 177 -2.35 -14.40 -17.65
CA ALA A 177 -3.41 -15.39 -17.76
C ALA A 177 -3.66 -15.75 -19.24
N GLN A 178 -4.08 -16.98 -19.50
CA GLN A 178 -4.39 -17.42 -20.86
C GLN A 178 -5.53 -16.56 -21.46
N GLY A 179 -5.29 -15.94 -22.62
CA GLY A 179 -6.26 -15.04 -23.26
C GLY A 179 -6.24 -13.59 -22.75
N SER A 180 -5.24 -13.23 -21.93
CA SER A 180 -5.02 -11.86 -21.47
C SER A 180 -4.93 -10.87 -22.63
N GLN A 181 -5.43 -9.65 -22.39
CA GLN A 181 -5.30 -8.52 -23.33
C GLN A 181 -3.94 -7.84 -23.25
N LEU A 182 -3.15 -8.14 -22.22
CA LEU A 182 -1.83 -7.54 -22.00
C LEU A 182 -0.74 -8.27 -22.76
N SER A 183 0.27 -7.50 -23.16
CA SER A 183 1.49 -7.99 -23.80
C SER A 183 2.73 -7.39 -23.14
N LEU A 184 3.87 -8.06 -23.34
CA LEU A 184 5.17 -7.56 -22.87
C LEU A 184 5.47 -6.11 -23.32
N ALA A 185 4.94 -5.70 -24.49
CA ALA A 185 5.13 -4.34 -25.00
C ALA A 185 4.46 -3.28 -24.11
N ASP A 186 3.34 -3.63 -23.48
CA ASP A 186 2.57 -2.70 -22.63
C ASP A 186 3.32 -2.42 -21.32
N ASP A 187 3.93 -3.46 -20.73
CA ASP A 187 4.79 -3.32 -19.54
C ASP A 187 6.14 -2.64 -19.80
N MET A 188 6.65 -2.75 -21.03
CA MET A 188 7.80 -1.96 -21.46
C MET A 188 7.48 -0.47 -21.62
N PHE A 189 6.20 -0.14 -21.82
CA PHE A 189 5.75 1.23 -22.01
C PHE A 189 5.42 1.92 -20.67
N ALA A 190 4.69 1.24 -19.78
CA ALA A 190 4.17 1.81 -18.53
C ALA A 190 4.19 0.80 -17.37
N PRO A 191 4.16 1.25 -16.09
CA PRO A 191 3.98 0.37 -14.94
C PRO A 191 2.54 -0.15 -14.86
N ILE A 192 2.26 -1.32 -15.44
CA ILE A 192 0.92 -1.90 -15.46
C ILE A 192 0.72 -2.83 -14.26
N ILE A 193 -0.39 -2.68 -13.54
CA ILE A 193 -0.85 -3.64 -12.52
C ILE A 193 -2.18 -4.21 -12.99
N SER A 194 -2.41 -5.52 -12.83
CA SER A 194 -3.66 -6.18 -13.26
C SER A 194 -3.84 -7.55 -12.59
N HIS A 195 -5.08 -7.97 -12.37
CA HIS A 195 -5.41 -9.34 -11.94
C HIS A 195 -5.09 -10.41 -13.00
N GLU A 196 -4.88 -10.01 -14.27
CA GLU A 196 -4.42 -10.91 -15.33
C GLU A 196 -2.93 -11.27 -15.24
N LYS A 197 -2.20 -10.71 -14.27
CA LYS A 197 -0.80 -11.06 -13.96
C LYS A 197 -0.73 -11.87 -12.68
N GLY A 198 -0.03 -13.00 -12.71
CA GLY A 198 0.09 -13.90 -11.57
C GLY A 198 1.26 -14.86 -11.68
N TYR A 199 1.46 -15.67 -10.66
CA TYR A 199 2.48 -16.71 -10.62
C TYR A 199 1.96 -18.00 -11.27
N ILE A 200 2.84 -18.72 -11.98
CA ILE A 200 2.56 -20.07 -12.44
C ILE A 200 3.14 -21.06 -11.44
N LEU A 201 2.27 -21.90 -10.87
CA LEU A 201 2.68 -22.99 -10.01
C LEU A 201 3.13 -24.20 -10.84
N GLU A 202 4.37 -24.67 -10.64
CA GLU A 202 5.01 -25.71 -11.44
C GLU A 202 4.29 -27.07 -11.41
N SER A 203 3.41 -27.32 -10.43
CA SER A 203 2.78 -28.63 -10.23
C SER A 203 1.40 -28.81 -10.87
N ASP A 204 0.70 -27.74 -11.29
CA ASP A 204 -0.69 -27.86 -11.79
C ASP A 204 -1.12 -26.83 -12.87
N MET A 205 -0.21 -25.99 -13.39
CA MET A 205 -0.57 -24.87 -14.29
C MET A 205 -1.70 -23.98 -13.71
N GLN A 206 -1.88 -23.97 -12.38
CA GLN A 206 -2.84 -23.10 -11.72
C GLN A 206 -2.25 -21.70 -11.64
N PHE A 207 -3.06 -20.73 -12.03
CA PHE A 207 -2.75 -19.32 -12.01
C PHE A 207 -3.08 -18.78 -10.61
N SER A 208 -2.06 -18.40 -9.83
CA SER A 208 -2.26 -17.80 -8.51
C SER A 208 -1.89 -16.32 -8.54
N LEU A 209 -2.74 -15.46 -7.98
CA LEU A 209 -2.46 -14.03 -7.87
C LEU A 209 -1.31 -13.77 -6.86
N TYR A 210 -1.27 -14.52 -5.76
CA TYR A 210 -0.31 -14.36 -4.68
C TYR A 210 0.61 -15.57 -4.52
N ASP A 211 1.81 -15.32 -4.01
CA ASP A 211 2.77 -16.35 -3.59
C ASP A 211 3.44 -15.93 -2.26
N SER A 212 4.07 -16.88 -1.59
CA SER A 212 4.88 -16.63 -0.40
C SER A 212 6.29 -16.26 -0.82
N ILE A 213 6.65 -14.99 -0.68
CA ILE A 213 7.94 -14.44 -1.11
C ILE A 213 8.70 -13.84 0.09
N PRO A 214 10.04 -13.72 0.05
CA PRO A 214 10.78 -13.13 1.16
C PRO A 214 10.52 -11.62 1.26
N TYR A 215 10.30 -11.12 2.49
CA TYR A 215 10.12 -9.70 2.75
C TYR A 215 11.40 -8.92 2.41
N PRO A 216 11.30 -7.78 1.69
CA PRO A 216 12.46 -7.01 1.28
C PRO A 216 13.27 -6.51 2.49
N ASN A 217 14.56 -6.30 2.30
CA ASN A 217 15.44 -5.81 3.35
C ASN A 217 15.26 -4.30 3.56
N ILE A 218 14.20 -3.95 4.27
CA ILE A 218 13.80 -2.57 4.55
C ILE A 218 13.53 -2.35 6.04
N HIS A 219 13.64 -1.09 6.45
CA HIS A 219 13.41 -0.65 7.83
C HIS A 219 11.94 -0.52 8.23
N PHE A 220 11.01 -0.83 7.33
CA PHE A 220 9.59 -0.83 7.63
C PHE A 220 9.19 -2.20 8.22
N GLY A 221 8.78 -2.19 9.48
CA GLY A 221 8.49 -3.37 10.30
C GLY A 221 7.11 -3.98 10.05
N TYR A 222 6.67 -4.06 8.80
CA TYR A 222 5.45 -4.81 8.45
C TYR A 222 5.66 -6.31 8.64
N CYS A 223 6.79 -6.82 8.15
CA CYS A 223 7.36 -8.14 8.43
C CYS A 223 8.86 -8.01 8.72
N LYS A 224 9.52 -9.05 9.26
CA LYS A 224 10.98 -9.01 9.39
C LYS A 224 11.63 -9.25 8.02
N PRO A 225 12.71 -8.53 7.65
CA PRO A 225 13.49 -8.82 6.44
C PRO A 225 13.80 -10.30 6.27
N GLY A 226 13.50 -10.84 5.08
CA GLY A 226 13.72 -12.25 4.73
C GLY A 226 12.67 -13.23 5.26
N GLU A 227 11.74 -12.83 6.13
CA GLU A 227 10.61 -13.68 6.49
C GLU A 227 9.68 -13.86 5.29
N PRO A 228 9.09 -15.06 5.11
CA PRO A 228 8.07 -15.26 4.10
C PRO A 228 6.86 -14.38 4.39
N PHE A 229 6.37 -13.69 3.36
CA PHE A 229 5.14 -12.91 3.42
C PHE A 229 4.35 -13.10 2.12
N VAL A 230 3.03 -13.03 2.22
CA VAL A 230 2.15 -13.24 1.08
C VAL A 230 2.06 -11.94 0.30
N ALA A 231 2.50 -11.94 -0.96
CA ALA A 231 2.39 -10.80 -1.84
C ALA A 231 2.55 -11.16 -3.32
N LYS A 232 2.07 -10.26 -4.17
CA LYS A 232 2.38 -10.26 -5.59
C LYS A 232 3.41 -9.19 -5.89
N ARG A 233 4.57 -9.56 -6.41
CA ARG A 233 5.66 -8.64 -6.71
C ARG A 233 5.65 -8.27 -8.19
N ASN A 234 5.12 -7.08 -8.51
CA ASN A 234 5.36 -6.47 -9.82
C ASN A 234 6.70 -5.74 -9.77
N TRP A 235 7.56 -5.90 -10.77
CA TRP A 235 8.89 -5.28 -10.73
C TRP A 235 9.42 -4.88 -12.11
N TRP A 236 10.18 -3.80 -12.16
CA TRP A 236 10.77 -3.24 -13.38
C TRP A 236 12.23 -2.85 -13.15
N ALA A 237 13.07 -3.09 -14.14
CA ALA A 237 14.51 -2.82 -14.06
C ALA A 237 14.90 -1.61 -14.91
N PHE A 238 15.77 -0.76 -14.37
CA PHE A 238 16.30 0.41 -15.06
C PHE A 238 17.77 0.65 -14.69
N SER A 239 18.51 1.31 -15.57
CA SER A 239 19.89 1.74 -15.29
C SER A 239 19.96 3.25 -15.15
N ILE A 240 20.82 3.72 -14.23
CA ILE A 240 21.24 5.11 -14.14
C ILE A 240 22.71 5.19 -14.57
N ASN A 241 23.00 6.05 -15.56
CA ASN A 241 24.35 6.31 -16.04
C ASN A 241 24.86 7.61 -15.43
N PHE A 242 25.77 7.55 -14.47
CA PHE A 242 26.44 8.75 -13.98
C PHE A 242 27.68 9.03 -14.83
N ALA A 243 27.79 10.27 -15.31
CA ALA A 243 28.90 10.78 -16.13
C ALA A 243 29.03 10.12 -17.51
N ASP A 244 28.22 10.58 -18.47
CA ASP A 244 28.58 10.46 -19.89
C ASP A 244 29.25 11.76 -20.32
N ASP A 245 30.58 11.83 -20.16
CA ASP A 245 31.36 12.75 -20.98
C ASP A 245 31.26 12.20 -22.42
N GLY A 246 30.24 12.63 -23.17
CA GLY A 246 29.92 12.23 -24.54
C GLY A 246 31.00 12.57 -25.59
N THR A 247 32.26 12.51 -25.22
CA THR A 247 33.41 12.58 -26.12
C THR A 247 34.17 11.26 -26.09
N GLU A 248 33.91 10.43 -27.10
CA GLU A 248 34.75 9.30 -27.52
C GLU A 248 36.23 9.67 -27.87
N ASN A 249 36.74 10.83 -27.46
CA ASN A 249 38.00 11.39 -27.94
C ASN A 249 39.06 11.74 -26.89
N TYR A 250 38.91 11.39 -25.60
CA TYR A 250 40.03 11.46 -24.66
C TYR A 250 40.92 10.20 -24.69
N LYS A 251 41.45 9.87 -25.89
CA LYS A 251 42.56 8.92 -26.03
C LYS A 251 43.84 9.57 -25.50
N GLY A 252 44.06 9.53 -24.19
CA GLY A 252 45.35 9.96 -23.66
C GLY A 252 45.45 10.29 -22.18
N ASN A 253 44.62 9.74 -21.29
CA ASN A 253 45.04 9.63 -19.90
C ASN A 253 44.20 8.56 -19.18
N THR A 254 44.85 7.55 -18.63
CA THR A 254 44.26 6.58 -17.69
C THR A 254 43.96 7.26 -16.35
N ALA A 255 43.00 8.18 -16.35
CA ALA A 255 42.31 8.65 -15.17
C ALA A 255 40.83 8.31 -15.37
N THR A 256 40.49 7.11 -14.92
CA THR A 256 39.15 6.56 -14.75
C THR A 256 38.30 7.47 -13.86
N THR A 257 37.64 8.47 -14.42
CA THR A 257 36.28 8.80 -13.96
C THR A 257 35.38 7.88 -14.76
N GLY A 258 35.26 6.63 -14.31
CA GLY A 258 34.45 5.64 -15.00
C GLY A 258 33.00 6.14 -15.04
N SER A 259 32.37 6.08 -16.20
CA SER A 259 30.92 6.01 -16.28
C SER A 259 30.51 4.87 -15.34
N THR A 260 29.85 5.20 -14.22
CA THR A 260 29.32 4.20 -13.30
C THR A 260 27.86 4.01 -13.66
N GLN A 261 27.60 3.07 -14.56
CA GLN A 261 26.25 2.54 -14.75
C GLN A 261 25.89 1.73 -13.51
N LYS A 262 24.79 2.09 -12.86
CA LYS A 262 24.18 1.32 -11.76
C LYS A 262 22.83 0.78 -12.22
N ASN A 263 22.54 -0.46 -11.85
CA ASN A 263 21.28 -1.13 -12.18
C ASN A 263 20.38 -1.17 -10.95
N TYR A 264 19.10 -0.87 -11.14
CA TYR A 264 18.11 -0.85 -10.09
C TYR A 264 16.88 -1.65 -10.48
N ILE A 265 16.19 -2.18 -9.47
CA ILE A 265 14.86 -2.75 -9.58
C ILE A 265 13.93 -1.91 -8.73
N ILE A 266 12.88 -1.39 -9.35
CA ILE A 266 11.71 -0.90 -8.63
C ILE A 266 10.70 -2.04 -8.51
N SER A 267 10.28 -2.33 -7.28
CA SER A 267 9.29 -3.36 -6.97
C SER A 267 8.07 -2.71 -6.32
N LEU A 268 6.89 -3.08 -6.82
CA LEU A 268 5.60 -2.79 -6.22
C LEU A 268 4.98 -4.11 -5.79
N TYR A 269 4.93 -4.31 -4.48
CA TYR A 269 4.32 -5.46 -3.85
C TYR A 269 2.84 -5.14 -3.58
N GLU A 270 1.95 -5.94 -4.16
CA GLU A 270 0.54 -5.97 -3.80
C GLU A 270 0.41 -6.89 -2.59
N VAL A 271 0.22 -6.30 -1.41
CA VAL A 271 0.22 -6.98 -0.13
C VAL A 271 -1.21 -7.07 0.39
N PRO A 272 -1.85 -8.26 0.40
CA PRO A 272 -3.13 -8.42 1.06
C PRO A 272 -2.98 -8.06 2.54
N SER A 273 -4.07 -7.60 3.17
CA SER A 273 -4.04 -7.34 4.60
C SER A 273 -3.83 -8.65 5.38
N GLN A 274 -2.57 -8.92 5.71
CA GLN A 274 -2.11 -10.18 6.26
C GLN A 274 -1.80 -10.11 7.75
N LEU A 275 -1.81 -8.93 8.36
CA LEU A 275 -1.58 -8.80 9.80
C LEU A 275 -2.85 -9.14 10.59
N PRO A 276 -2.74 -9.65 11.82
CA PRO A 276 -3.88 -9.96 12.70
C PRO A 276 -4.80 -8.76 12.92
N ILE A 277 -4.23 -7.55 13.04
CA ILE A 277 -4.97 -6.29 13.15
C ILE A 277 -4.35 -5.28 12.20
N SER A 278 -5.19 -4.70 11.34
CA SER A 278 -4.80 -3.59 10.49
C SER A 278 -5.88 -2.50 10.43
N ALA A 279 -5.48 -1.24 10.26
CA ALA A 279 -6.43 -0.14 10.07
C ALA A 279 -5.90 0.96 9.14
N ASP A 280 -6.79 1.62 8.41
CA ASP A 280 -6.46 2.79 7.58
C ASP A 280 -6.86 4.11 8.24
N GLY A 281 -6.48 4.26 9.51
CA GLY A 281 -6.88 5.38 10.35
C GLY A 281 -6.21 5.38 11.70
N PHE A 282 -6.84 6.04 12.67
CA PHE A 282 -6.42 6.01 14.06
C PHE A 282 -6.90 4.72 14.73
N MET A 283 -5.98 3.98 15.33
CA MET A 283 -6.26 2.71 16.00
C MET A 283 -5.79 2.74 17.44
N ALA A 284 -6.71 2.48 18.38
CA ALA A 284 -6.42 2.30 19.79
C ALA A 284 -6.32 0.81 20.14
N LEU A 285 -5.24 0.42 20.80
CA LEU A 285 -4.92 -0.97 21.18
C LEU A 285 -4.79 -1.12 22.70
N GLY A 286 -5.06 -2.33 23.19
CA GLY A 286 -4.77 -2.78 24.55
C GLY A 286 -5.84 -2.50 25.61
N ARG A 287 -6.87 -1.70 25.27
CA ARG A 287 -8.09 -1.51 26.08
C ARG A 287 -9.34 -1.60 25.22
N HIS A 288 -10.46 -1.99 25.81
CA HIS A 288 -11.79 -1.92 25.22
C HIS A 288 -12.36 -0.50 25.29
N ALA A 289 -13.45 -0.21 24.57
CA ALA A 289 -14.08 1.12 24.57
C ALA A 289 -14.65 1.55 25.94
N ASN A 290 -14.78 0.62 26.87
CA ASN A 290 -15.20 0.86 28.26
C ASN A 290 -14.00 1.01 29.23
N ASP A 291 -12.80 1.26 28.70
CA ASP A 291 -11.52 1.42 29.42
C ASP A 291 -10.97 0.16 30.12
N GLN A 292 -11.64 -1.00 30.02
CA GLN A 292 -11.10 -2.25 30.54
C GLN A 292 -9.93 -2.75 29.68
N ALA A 293 -8.86 -3.25 30.29
CA ALA A 293 -7.76 -3.89 29.56
C ALA A 293 -8.24 -5.17 28.85
N TRP A 294 -7.63 -5.50 27.71
CA TRP A 294 -7.94 -6.72 26.96
C TRP A 294 -7.73 -8.02 27.77
N GLY A 295 -6.72 -8.04 28.63
CA GLY A 295 -6.40 -9.18 29.50
C GLY A 295 -6.05 -10.47 28.75
N ASP A 296 -6.02 -11.60 29.47
CA ASP A 296 -5.54 -12.90 28.96
C ASP A 296 -6.45 -13.57 27.90
N ARG A 297 -7.61 -12.98 27.59
CA ARG A 297 -8.58 -13.54 26.62
C ARG A 297 -8.28 -13.17 25.17
N ILE A 298 -7.35 -12.24 24.97
CA ILE A 298 -6.95 -11.76 23.66
C ILE A 298 -5.51 -12.19 23.40
N ASN A 299 -5.32 -13.08 22.43
CA ASN A 299 -4.02 -13.51 21.95
C ASN A 299 -3.80 -12.97 20.52
N ILE A 300 -2.69 -12.29 20.30
CA ILE A 300 -2.32 -11.71 19.00
C ILE A 300 -0.94 -12.25 18.63
N GLU A 301 -0.89 -13.05 17.58
CA GLU A 301 0.35 -13.57 17.00
C GLU A 301 0.78 -12.64 15.86
N GLY A 302 2.03 -12.16 15.85
CA GLY A 302 2.54 -11.28 14.80
C GLY A 302 2.44 -9.78 15.10
N GLY A 303 2.46 -8.99 14.02
CA GLY A 303 2.50 -7.53 14.06
C GLY A 303 1.16 -6.84 13.89
N VAL A 304 1.09 -5.56 14.21
CA VAL A 304 -0.07 -4.70 13.94
C VAL A 304 0.31 -3.53 13.03
N TYR A 305 -0.64 -3.05 12.23
CA TYR A 305 -0.44 -1.92 11.34
C TYR A 305 -1.58 -0.91 11.41
N ALA A 306 -1.28 0.39 11.49
CA ALA A 306 -2.28 1.42 11.18
C ALA A 306 -1.68 2.72 10.64
N ARG A 307 -2.52 3.67 10.21
CA ARG A 307 -2.04 5.02 9.89
C ARG A 307 -1.48 5.71 11.13
N THR A 308 -2.24 5.67 12.23
CA THR A 308 -1.79 6.11 13.55
C THR A 308 -2.11 5.01 14.57
N VAL A 309 -1.14 4.62 15.38
CA VAL A 309 -1.32 3.63 16.46
C VAL A 309 -1.20 4.32 17.81
N GLU A 310 -2.22 4.17 18.65
CA GLU A 310 -2.14 4.43 20.08
C GLU A 310 -2.26 3.10 20.83
N HIS A 311 -1.26 2.78 21.62
CA HIS A 311 -1.27 1.61 22.48
C HIS A 311 -1.39 2.02 23.94
N SER A 312 -2.38 1.45 24.62
CA SER A 312 -2.66 1.67 26.04
C SER A 312 -2.85 0.33 26.76
N GLY A 313 -2.26 0.16 27.94
CA GLY A 313 -2.29 -1.08 28.71
C GLY A 313 -0.94 -1.82 28.73
N ASN A 314 -0.66 -2.52 29.82
CA ASN A 314 0.62 -3.17 30.12
C ASN A 314 0.65 -4.68 29.83
N ASP A 315 -0.52 -5.29 29.56
CA ASP A 315 -0.69 -6.75 29.51
C ASP A 315 -0.72 -7.32 28.08
N THR A 316 -0.47 -6.49 27.06
CA THR A 316 -0.55 -6.90 25.65
C THR A 316 0.83 -6.87 25.00
N GLN A 317 1.16 -7.96 24.30
CA GLN A 317 2.44 -8.12 23.60
C GLN A 317 2.19 -8.16 22.10
N PHE A 318 3.04 -7.46 21.34
CA PHE A 318 3.06 -7.52 19.87
C PHE A 318 4.45 -7.89 19.40
N ASP A 319 4.59 -8.61 18.29
CA ASP A 319 5.92 -8.87 17.72
C ASP A 319 6.51 -7.61 17.07
N ARG A 320 5.62 -6.72 16.59
CA ARG A 320 5.96 -5.47 15.90
C ARG A 320 4.74 -4.55 15.78
N VAL A 321 5.00 -3.25 15.68
CA VAL A 321 4.03 -2.18 15.47
C VAL A 321 4.52 -1.32 14.30
N ALA A 322 3.81 -1.38 13.18
CA ALA A 322 4.10 -0.57 12.00
C ALA A 322 3.06 0.55 11.86
N ALA A 323 3.51 1.76 11.51
CA ALA A 323 2.58 2.83 11.15
C ALA A 323 3.04 3.63 9.94
N THR A 324 2.14 4.38 9.30
CA THR A 324 2.55 5.36 8.26
C THR A 324 2.78 6.75 8.87
N ASN A 325 1.95 7.16 9.82
CA ASN A 325 1.98 8.50 10.40
C ASN A 325 2.62 8.55 11.79
N SER A 326 2.07 7.89 12.81
CA SER A 326 2.65 7.94 14.17
C SER A 326 2.35 6.71 15.02
N VAL A 327 3.21 6.49 16.03
CA VAL A 327 3.03 5.47 17.07
C VAL A 327 3.17 6.12 18.44
N LEU A 328 2.14 6.03 19.25
CA LEU A 328 2.08 6.49 20.63
C LEU A 328 1.91 5.28 21.55
N ILE A 329 2.80 5.15 22.54
CA ILE A 329 2.69 4.14 23.58
C ILE A 329 2.47 4.89 24.89
N THR A 330 1.34 4.67 25.56
CA THR A 330 1.01 5.41 26.80
C THR A 330 1.51 4.70 28.05
N ASP A 331 1.33 3.38 28.09
CA ASP A 331 1.77 2.49 29.17
C ASP A 331 2.99 1.67 28.73
N ALA A 332 3.89 1.32 29.66
CA ALA A 332 5.06 0.52 29.32
C ALA A 332 4.65 -0.87 28.82
N THR A 333 5.13 -1.26 27.64
CA THR A 333 4.69 -2.46 26.92
C THR A 333 5.86 -3.21 26.29
N LYS A 334 5.69 -4.50 26.00
CA LYS A 334 6.69 -5.30 25.29
C LYS A 334 6.33 -5.40 23.82
N ILE A 335 7.23 -4.91 22.96
CA ILE A 335 7.09 -5.00 21.50
C ILE A 335 8.34 -5.69 20.95
N GLY A 336 8.16 -6.80 20.24
CA GLY A 336 9.24 -7.59 19.67
C GLY A 336 10.30 -8.02 20.68
N ASP A 337 11.53 -8.16 20.21
CA ASP A 337 12.68 -8.65 20.99
C ASP A 337 13.46 -7.53 21.71
N ILE A 338 12.97 -6.28 21.66
CA ILE A 338 13.66 -5.08 22.19
C ILE A 338 13.39 -4.82 23.68
N GLY A 339 12.64 -5.70 24.35
CA GLY A 339 12.30 -5.57 25.77
C GLY A 339 11.12 -4.64 26.03
N GLU A 340 11.06 -4.07 27.24
CA GLU A 340 10.00 -3.15 27.64
C GLU A 340 10.26 -1.75 27.08
N VAL A 341 9.30 -1.25 26.30
CA VAL A 341 9.32 0.06 25.68
C VAL A 341 8.60 1.04 26.59
N ALA A 342 9.29 2.11 26.99
CA ALA A 342 8.73 3.14 27.85
C ALA A 342 7.62 3.94 27.14
N GLY A 343 6.67 4.45 27.93
CA GLY A 343 5.63 5.34 27.42
C GLY A 343 6.21 6.62 26.83
N GLY A 344 5.67 7.03 25.67
CA GLY A 344 6.08 8.20 24.91
C GLY A 344 5.63 8.13 23.45
N GLN A 345 5.81 9.24 22.74
CA GLN A 345 5.70 9.27 21.29
C GLN A 345 6.97 8.67 20.66
N HIS A 346 6.79 7.66 19.83
CA HIS A 346 7.88 6.93 19.21
C HIS A 346 8.06 7.37 17.77
N ASP A 347 8.94 8.34 17.56
CA ASP A 347 9.35 8.82 16.23
C ASP A 347 10.67 8.19 15.77
N TYR A 348 10.87 8.05 14.46
CA TYR A 348 12.06 7.40 13.88
C TYR A 348 13.40 7.92 14.43
N GLU A 349 13.56 9.24 14.56
CA GLU A 349 14.79 9.84 15.10
C GLU A 349 14.98 9.55 16.59
N ASN A 350 13.89 9.53 17.36
CA ASN A 350 13.89 9.15 18.78
C ASN A 350 14.18 7.65 18.96
N GLN A 351 13.71 6.80 18.04
CA GLN A 351 13.87 5.36 18.08
C GLN A 351 15.30 4.91 17.73
N LYS A 352 15.92 5.50 16.69
CA LYS A 352 17.31 5.18 16.28
C LYS A 352 18.32 5.47 17.38
N ALA A 353 18.15 6.59 18.09
CA ALA A 353 19.08 7.02 19.14
C ALA A 353 18.85 6.32 20.50
N ASN A 354 17.59 6.02 20.86
CA ASN A 354 17.25 5.56 22.22
C ASN A 354 16.87 4.08 22.34
N ILE A 355 16.41 3.43 21.26
CA ILE A 355 15.85 2.06 21.31
C ILE A 355 16.73 1.06 20.55
N TYR A 356 17.26 1.46 19.39
CA TYR A 356 17.87 0.50 18.47
C TYR A 356 19.40 0.41 18.49
N GLY A 357 20.13 1.41 18.99
CA GLY A 357 21.61 1.37 18.94
C GLY A 357 22.15 1.02 17.54
N ASP A 358 23.34 0.42 17.45
CA ASP A 358 23.96 -0.06 16.19
C ASP A 358 23.27 -1.31 15.59
N VAL A 359 21.97 -1.55 15.85
CA VAL A 359 21.26 -2.71 15.29
C VAL A 359 20.97 -2.46 13.81
N GLU A 360 21.65 -3.21 12.94
CA GLU A 360 21.39 -3.25 11.50
C GLU A 360 20.08 -4.01 11.21
N GLY A 361 19.26 -3.47 10.30
CA GLY A 361 18.23 -4.24 9.57
C GLY A 361 16.78 -3.97 9.94
N PHE A 362 16.33 -4.31 11.15
CA PHE A 362 14.90 -4.38 11.50
C PHE A 362 14.48 -3.52 12.69
N TYR A 363 13.36 -2.81 12.55
CA TYR A 363 12.75 -2.00 13.61
C TYR A 363 11.36 -2.55 14.00
N PRO A 364 11.21 -3.18 15.19
CA PRO A 364 9.94 -3.64 15.71
C PRO A 364 8.87 -2.55 15.78
N ILE A 365 9.25 -1.31 16.11
CA ILE A 365 8.40 -0.13 15.97
C ILE A 365 8.92 0.66 14.79
N SER A 366 8.09 0.94 13.79
CA SER A 366 8.57 1.56 12.55
C SER A 366 7.54 2.46 11.89
N ARG A 367 8.04 3.40 11.08
CA ARG A 367 7.23 4.30 10.25
C ARG A 367 7.59 4.12 8.77
N SER A 368 6.61 4.05 7.88
CA SER A 368 6.88 3.86 6.43
C SER A 368 7.74 4.98 5.82
N SER A 369 7.63 6.21 6.33
CA SER A 369 8.39 7.38 5.87
C SER A 369 9.86 7.41 6.30
N SER A 370 10.29 6.51 7.18
CA SER A 370 11.59 6.60 7.84
C SER A 370 12.81 6.30 6.95
N SER A 371 12.64 5.57 5.85
CA SER A 371 13.73 5.10 4.99
C SER A 371 13.88 5.88 3.68
N GLY A 372 12.95 6.76 3.32
CA GLY A 372 12.94 7.54 2.07
C GLY A 372 12.76 6.74 0.77
N ARG A 373 13.31 5.52 0.68
CA ARG A 373 13.25 4.62 -0.50
C ARG A 373 12.14 3.58 -0.43
N VAL A 374 11.19 3.79 0.48
CA VAL A 374 10.04 2.90 0.71
C VAL A 374 8.78 3.75 0.81
N ALA A 375 7.72 3.32 0.12
CA ALA A 375 6.38 3.84 0.34
C ALA A 375 5.44 2.68 0.67
N PHE A 376 4.58 2.90 1.67
CA PHE A 376 3.49 1.99 1.98
C PHE A 376 2.18 2.75 1.80
N ILE A 377 1.36 2.32 0.83
CA ILE A 377 0.17 3.01 0.37
C ILE A 377 -1.02 2.07 0.56
N PRO A 378 -1.88 2.31 1.55
CA PRO A 378 -3.14 1.59 1.68
C PRO A 378 -4.05 1.85 0.48
N ILE A 379 -4.55 0.79 -0.15
CA ILE A 379 -5.50 0.90 -1.26
C ILE A 379 -6.90 0.60 -0.70
N ASN A 380 -7.44 1.54 0.07
CA ASN A 380 -8.80 1.45 0.59
C ASN A 380 -9.65 2.60 0.05
N GLY A 381 -10.79 2.26 -0.56
CA GLY A 381 -11.79 3.24 -0.96
C GLY A 381 -12.63 3.79 0.21
N GLY A 382 -12.30 3.47 1.47
CA GLY A 382 -13.19 3.76 2.60
C GLY A 382 -14.58 3.15 2.39
N TYR A 383 -15.64 3.92 2.62
CA TYR A 383 -17.03 3.47 2.38
C TYR A 383 -17.33 3.17 0.90
N ASP A 384 -16.58 3.74 -0.05
CA ASP A 384 -16.75 3.38 -1.47
C ASP A 384 -16.30 1.95 -1.77
N SER A 385 -15.48 1.33 -0.91
CA SER A 385 -15.04 -0.05 -1.10
C SER A 385 -16.18 -1.05 -1.00
N ILE A 386 -17.24 -0.71 -0.25
CA ILE A 386 -18.42 -1.56 -0.02
C ILE A 386 -19.62 -1.17 -0.90
N LYS A 387 -19.48 -0.13 -1.74
CA LYS A 387 -20.51 0.29 -2.70
C LYS A 387 -20.29 -0.38 -4.06
N PHE A 388 -21.28 -1.15 -4.53
CA PHE A 388 -21.28 -1.68 -5.89
C PHE A 388 -21.69 -0.59 -6.91
N ASN A 389 -22.84 0.04 -6.66
CA ASN A 389 -23.37 1.12 -7.49
C ASN A 389 -22.71 2.46 -7.14
N GLY A 390 -22.10 3.10 -8.13
CA GLY A 390 -21.54 4.45 -8.06
C GLY A 390 -21.19 4.91 -9.48
N SER A 391 -21.09 6.21 -9.73
CA SER A 391 -20.76 6.76 -11.05
C SER A 391 -19.28 6.52 -11.40
N SER A 392 -18.84 5.26 -11.52
CA SER A 392 -17.57 4.99 -12.16
C SER A 392 -17.75 5.17 -13.66
N THR A 393 -17.00 6.10 -14.25
CA THR A 393 -16.83 6.18 -15.70
C THR A 393 -15.75 5.22 -16.20
N ASP A 394 -15.12 4.44 -15.30
CA ASP A 394 -14.05 3.50 -15.63
C ASP A 394 -14.56 2.36 -16.51
N SER A 395 -13.92 2.21 -17.67
CA SER A 395 -14.16 1.12 -18.62
C SER A 395 -12.81 0.51 -18.97
N SER A 396 -12.74 -0.83 -18.94
CA SER A 396 -11.57 -1.59 -19.37
C SER A 396 -11.19 -1.32 -20.83
N ASP A 397 -12.16 -0.94 -21.67
CA ASP A 397 -11.93 -0.74 -23.11
C ASP A 397 -11.02 0.45 -23.43
N ASN A 398 -10.90 1.42 -22.51
CA ASN A 398 -10.12 2.64 -22.69
C ASN A 398 -9.06 2.83 -21.59
N SER A 399 -8.77 1.80 -20.81
CA SER A 399 -7.64 1.78 -19.88
C SER A 399 -6.47 0.98 -20.44
N LEU A 400 -5.24 1.30 -20.02
CA LEU A 400 -4.05 0.52 -20.38
C LEU A 400 -4.01 -0.81 -19.62
N SER A 401 -4.44 -0.82 -18.37
CA SER A 401 -4.71 -2.06 -17.63
C SER A 401 -6.11 -2.59 -17.95
N PRO A 402 -6.30 -3.90 -18.19
CA PRO A 402 -7.63 -4.50 -18.30
C PRO A 402 -8.37 -4.51 -16.95
N THR A 403 -7.65 -4.41 -15.83
CA THR A 403 -8.24 -4.24 -14.49
C THR A 403 -8.39 -2.76 -14.20
N THR A 404 -9.63 -2.27 -14.14
CA THR A 404 -9.85 -0.84 -13.85
C THR A 404 -9.55 -0.51 -12.39
N TRP A 405 -9.27 0.77 -12.10
CA TRP A 405 -9.00 1.21 -10.73
C TRP A 405 -10.19 0.91 -9.80
N SER A 406 -11.41 1.07 -10.32
CA SER A 406 -12.63 0.78 -9.57
C SER A 406 -12.81 -0.70 -9.24
N ASP A 407 -12.43 -1.61 -10.15
CA ASP A 407 -12.49 -3.06 -9.91
C ASP A 407 -11.34 -3.53 -9.02
N TYR A 408 -10.21 -2.84 -9.08
CA TYR A 408 -9.04 -3.11 -8.25
C TYR A 408 -9.23 -2.66 -6.79
N SER A 409 -9.76 -1.44 -6.57
CA SER A 409 -9.81 -0.81 -5.24
C SER A 409 -11.12 -1.01 -4.46
N ARG A 410 -12.18 -1.51 -5.09
CA ARG A 410 -13.50 -1.71 -4.46
C ARG A 410 -13.85 -3.18 -4.35
N GLY A 411 -13.82 -3.72 -3.12
CA GLY A 411 -14.17 -5.11 -2.84
C GLY A 411 -15.59 -5.50 -3.28
N ALA A 412 -16.53 -4.55 -3.26
CA ALA A 412 -17.88 -4.77 -3.79
C ALA A 412 -17.89 -5.18 -5.27
N ARG A 413 -17.00 -4.61 -6.11
CA ARG A 413 -16.94 -4.90 -7.55
C ARG A 413 -16.24 -6.21 -7.89
N GLN A 414 -15.45 -6.70 -6.96
CA GLN A 414 -14.79 -8.00 -7.06
C GLN A 414 -15.74 -9.15 -6.69
N CYS A 415 -16.92 -8.85 -6.13
CA CYS A 415 -17.91 -9.87 -5.81
C CYS A 415 -18.62 -10.38 -7.07
N GLU A 416 -18.69 -11.70 -7.19
CA GLU A 416 -19.22 -12.39 -8.36
C GLU A 416 -20.72 -12.70 -8.22
N SER A 417 -21.19 -12.92 -6.98
CA SER A 417 -22.61 -12.95 -6.66
C SER A 417 -23.09 -11.61 -6.13
N ARG A 418 -24.26 -11.17 -6.60
CA ARG A 418 -24.88 -9.92 -6.18
C ARG A 418 -26.33 -10.11 -5.78
N VAL A 419 -26.70 -9.55 -4.64
CA VAL A 419 -28.06 -9.51 -4.10
C VAL A 419 -28.51 -8.06 -4.06
N GLU A 420 -29.46 -7.70 -4.93
CA GLU A 420 -30.03 -6.36 -5.04
C GLU A 420 -31.43 -6.32 -4.42
N ILE A 421 -31.66 -5.39 -3.49
CA ILE A 421 -33.02 -5.00 -3.10
C ILE A 421 -33.62 -4.16 -4.22
N ILE A 422 -34.76 -4.60 -4.77
CA ILE A 422 -35.38 -3.99 -5.96
C ILE A 422 -36.79 -3.45 -5.72
N ASP A 423 -37.50 -3.90 -4.69
CA ASP A 423 -38.83 -3.42 -4.34
C ASP A 423 -39.03 -3.45 -2.82
N VAL A 424 -39.48 -2.33 -2.29
CA VAL A 424 -39.70 -2.08 -0.88
C VAL A 424 -41.00 -1.30 -0.74
N ARG A 425 -41.81 -1.66 0.25
CA ARG A 425 -43.03 -0.93 0.63
C ARG A 425 -43.03 -0.63 2.12
N ILE A 426 -43.84 0.34 2.53
CA ILE A 426 -44.07 0.66 3.94
C ILE A 426 -45.50 0.22 4.29
N ASP A 427 -45.65 -0.52 5.37
CA ASP A 427 -46.93 -0.98 5.90
C ASP A 427 -46.94 -0.81 7.43
N GLN A 428 -47.90 -0.03 7.95
CA GLN A 428 -48.00 0.29 9.38
C GLN A 428 -46.67 0.73 10.02
N GLU A 429 -45.97 1.67 9.38
CA GLU A 429 -44.64 2.19 9.80
C GLU A 429 -43.50 1.16 9.77
N LYS A 430 -43.73 -0.03 9.19
CA LYS A 430 -42.69 -1.04 8.98
C LYS A 430 -42.29 -1.10 7.52
N ILE A 431 -40.98 -1.18 7.28
CA ILE A 431 -40.45 -1.47 5.95
C ILE A 431 -40.69 -2.94 5.62
N ILE A 432 -41.19 -3.25 4.43
CA ILE A 432 -41.37 -4.61 3.93
C ILE A 432 -40.64 -4.73 2.60
N ILE A 433 -39.84 -5.77 2.45
CA ILE A 433 -39.11 -6.08 1.21
C ILE A 433 -40.02 -6.97 0.37
N ASP A 434 -40.47 -6.44 -0.76
CA ASP A 434 -41.36 -7.13 -1.70
C ASP A 434 -40.60 -7.85 -2.81
N GLY A 435 -39.35 -7.44 -3.07
CA GLY A 435 -38.56 -7.99 -4.17
C GLY A 435 -37.04 -7.91 -3.99
N VAL A 436 -36.39 -9.03 -4.29
CA VAL A 436 -34.93 -9.16 -4.34
C VAL A 436 -34.52 -9.75 -5.69
N ARG A 437 -33.43 -9.22 -6.26
CA ARG A 437 -32.80 -9.77 -7.45
C ARG A 437 -31.44 -10.35 -7.08
N ILE A 438 -31.21 -11.60 -7.47
CA ILE A 438 -29.92 -12.27 -7.30
C ILE A 438 -29.28 -12.41 -8.68
N LYS A 439 -28.01 -12.02 -8.79
CA LYS A 439 -27.18 -12.25 -9.98
C LYS A 439 -26.05 -13.18 -9.57
N LEU A 440 -25.89 -14.27 -10.32
CA LEU A 440 -24.82 -15.25 -10.14
C LEU A 440 -23.97 -15.29 -11.40
N LYS A 441 -22.66 -15.41 -11.27
CA LYS A 441 -21.77 -15.55 -12.42
C LYS A 441 -21.70 -17.01 -12.86
N LYS A 442 -21.84 -17.25 -14.16
CA LYS A 442 -21.60 -18.56 -14.76
C LYS A 442 -20.12 -18.71 -15.14
N SER A 443 -19.71 -19.95 -15.35
CA SER A 443 -18.37 -20.30 -15.84
C SER A 443 -18.02 -19.74 -17.23
N ASP A 444 -19.02 -19.34 -18.04
CA ASP A 444 -18.82 -18.64 -19.31
C ASP A 444 -18.66 -17.11 -19.16
N GLY A 445 -18.67 -16.60 -17.93
CA GLY A 445 -18.62 -15.17 -17.59
C GLY A 445 -19.96 -14.44 -17.67
N ASN A 446 -21.04 -15.07 -18.15
CA ASN A 446 -22.36 -14.44 -18.21
C ASN A 446 -23.06 -14.45 -16.86
N LEU A 447 -23.81 -13.39 -16.56
CA LEU A 447 -24.61 -13.31 -15.35
C LEU A 447 -25.97 -14.01 -15.51
N LYS A 448 -26.30 -14.90 -14.59
CA LYS A 448 -27.63 -15.48 -14.42
C LYS A 448 -28.42 -14.65 -13.41
N THR A 449 -29.57 -14.12 -13.83
CA THR A 449 -30.42 -13.29 -12.96
C THR A 449 -31.67 -14.06 -12.49
N ILE A 450 -31.91 -14.02 -11.19
CA ILE A 450 -33.03 -14.66 -10.48
C ILE A 450 -33.81 -13.57 -9.75
N PHE A 451 -35.15 -13.64 -9.80
CA PHE A 451 -36.02 -12.71 -9.11
C PHE A 451 -36.82 -13.45 -8.03
N LEU A 452 -36.64 -13.03 -6.78
CA LEU A 452 -37.47 -13.42 -5.63
C LEU A 452 -38.51 -12.32 -5.42
N LEU A 453 -39.79 -12.64 -5.65
CA LEU A 453 -40.88 -11.65 -5.63
C LEU A 453 -42.06 -12.19 -4.82
N ASP A 454 -42.71 -11.33 -4.04
CA ASP A 454 -43.91 -11.71 -3.27
C ASP A 454 -45.10 -11.96 -4.20
N ASN A 455 -45.47 -11.01 -5.08
CA ASN A 455 -46.62 -11.14 -6.00
C ASN A 455 -46.63 -10.18 -7.22
N ARG A 456 -45.53 -9.47 -7.51
CA ARG A 456 -45.44 -8.46 -8.59
C ARG A 456 -44.70 -8.97 -9.83
N HIS A 457 -45.45 -9.44 -10.83
CA HIS A 457 -44.89 -9.96 -12.08
C HIS A 457 -44.46 -8.88 -13.10
N ASP A 458 -44.80 -7.62 -12.85
CA ASP A 458 -44.56 -6.48 -13.75
C ASP A 458 -43.09 -6.01 -13.78
N LEU A 459 -42.27 -6.40 -12.80
CA LEU A 459 -40.88 -5.96 -12.67
C LEU A 459 -39.87 -6.77 -13.49
N VAL A 460 -40.32 -7.70 -14.33
CA VAL A 460 -39.45 -8.72 -14.90
C VAL A 460 -39.49 -8.75 -16.43
N GLY A 461 -38.30 -8.75 -17.03
CA GLY A 461 -38.14 -8.91 -18.48
C GLY A 461 -38.42 -10.34 -18.92
N LYS A 462 -38.86 -10.51 -20.17
CA LYS A 462 -39.33 -11.79 -20.78
C LYS A 462 -38.38 -13.01 -20.68
N ASN A 463 -37.13 -12.82 -20.29
CA ASN A 463 -36.09 -13.87 -20.20
C ASN A 463 -35.63 -14.18 -18.77
N SER A 464 -36.38 -13.76 -17.74
CA SER A 464 -35.99 -14.00 -16.34
C SER A 464 -36.87 -15.05 -15.69
N ARG A 465 -36.28 -15.90 -14.83
CA ARG A 465 -37.01 -16.91 -14.07
C ARG A 465 -37.41 -16.34 -12.71
N HIS A 466 -38.66 -16.56 -12.33
CA HIS A 466 -39.24 -16.07 -11.09
C HIS A 466 -39.36 -17.21 -10.08
N VAL A 467 -39.07 -16.89 -8.82
CA VAL A 467 -39.41 -17.74 -7.68
C VAL A 467 -40.40 -16.98 -6.80
N ASN A 468 -41.51 -17.63 -6.44
CA ASN A 468 -42.45 -17.04 -5.50
C ASN A 468 -41.85 -17.14 -4.09
N TRP A 469 -41.53 -15.98 -3.51
CA TRP A 469 -40.78 -15.91 -2.27
C TRP A 469 -41.53 -16.54 -1.08
N ASN A 470 -42.86 -16.51 -1.10
CA ASN A 470 -43.68 -17.04 0.01
C ASN A 470 -43.90 -18.55 -0.03
N ASN A 471 -43.91 -19.15 -1.23
CA ASN A 471 -44.22 -20.57 -1.37
C ASN A 471 -42.99 -21.48 -1.19
N GLU A 472 -41.78 -20.93 -1.34
CA GLU A 472 -40.51 -21.66 -1.32
C GLU A 472 -39.57 -21.18 -0.20
N ALA A 473 -40.08 -20.44 0.79
CA ALA A 473 -39.29 -19.82 1.86
C ALA A 473 -38.41 -20.82 2.63
N ASP A 474 -38.89 -22.05 2.85
CA ASP A 474 -38.13 -23.08 3.57
C ASP A 474 -36.92 -23.59 2.78
N THR A 475 -36.92 -23.45 1.44
CA THR A 475 -35.86 -23.93 0.55
C THR A 475 -34.91 -22.83 0.07
N LEU A 476 -35.29 -21.57 0.23
CA LEU A 476 -34.47 -20.44 -0.23
C LEU A 476 -33.40 -20.07 0.81
N PRO A 477 -32.19 -19.69 0.35
CA PRO A 477 -31.15 -19.21 1.25
C PRO A 477 -31.39 -17.76 1.69
N ILE A 478 -32.29 -17.03 1.04
CA ILE A 478 -32.63 -15.66 1.37
C ILE A 478 -34.10 -15.60 1.76
N ILE A 479 -34.35 -15.21 3.00
CA ILE A 479 -35.70 -15.01 3.54
C ILE A 479 -35.82 -13.63 4.14
N ARG A 480 -37.02 -13.08 4.06
CA ARG A 480 -37.37 -11.87 4.80
C ARG A 480 -37.69 -12.25 6.23
N SER A 481 -37.20 -11.47 7.18
CA SER A 481 -37.48 -11.66 8.59
C SER A 481 -37.63 -10.29 9.27
N PHE A 482 -38.11 -10.31 10.51
CA PHE A 482 -38.24 -9.13 11.35
C PHE A 482 -37.48 -9.38 12.63
N ASN A 483 -36.49 -8.54 12.93
CA ASN A 483 -35.75 -8.65 14.18
C ASN A 483 -36.59 -8.02 15.29
N GLU A 484 -37.16 -8.85 16.15
CA GLU A 484 -38.02 -8.40 17.25
C GLU A 484 -37.28 -7.54 18.29
N THR A 485 -35.97 -7.71 18.42
CA THR A 485 -35.13 -6.99 19.41
C THR A 485 -34.90 -5.56 18.99
N THR A 486 -34.52 -5.37 17.73
CA THR A 486 -34.21 -4.05 17.18
C THR A 486 -35.41 -3.41 16.48
N GLN A 487 -36.51 -4.15 16.35
CA GLN A 487 -37.69 -3.77 15.57
C GLN A 487 -37.37 -3.40 14.11
N GLN A 488 -36.32 -4.02 13.56
CA GLN A 488 -35.84 -3.74 12.20
C GLN A 488 -36.25 -4.84 11.22
N THR A 489 -36.47 -4.43 9.98
CA THR A 489 -36.66 -5.36 8.86
C THR A 489 -35.32 -5.90 8.42
N VAL A 490 -35.20 -7.22 8.35
CA VAL A 490 -33.94 -7.89 8.01
C VAL A 490 -34.07 -8.80 6.81
N ILE A 491 -33.03 -8.81 5.98
CA ILE A 491 -32.80 -9.88 5.01
C ILE A 491 -31.95 -10.92 5.72
N GLN A 492 -32.49 -12.12 5.87
CA GLN A 492 -31.78 -13.22 6.50
C GLN A 492 -31.17 -14.11 5.41
N LEU A 493 -29.84 -14.26 5.47
CA LEU A 493 -29.04 -15.15 4.63
C LEU A 493 -28.70 -16.42 5.41
N ASP A 494 -29.17 -17.55 4.91
CA ASP A 494 -28.88 -18.89 5.42
C ASP A 494 -27.76 -19.54 4.60
N MET A 495 -26.56 -19.53 5.19
CA MET A 495 -25.35 -20.07 4.55
C MET A 495 -25.45 -21.58 4.32
N SER A 496 -26.20 -22.30 5.15
CA SER A 496 -26.38 -23.76 4.99
C SER A 496 -27.17 -24.14 3.74
N LYS A 497 -27.89 -23.19 3.14
CA LYS A 497 -28.70 -23.39 1.93
C LYS A 497 -28.08 -22.77 0.67
N TRP A 498 -27.06 -21.91 0.83
CA TRP A 498 -26.51 -21.12 -0.28
C TRP A 498 -25.96 -21.99 -1.40
N LYS A 499 -25.14 -22.99 -1.06
CA LYS A 499 -24.57 -23.91 -2.05
C LYS A 499 -25.63 -24.65 -2.85
N ALA A 500 -26.54 -25.33 -2.15
CA ALA A 500 -27.62 -26.08 -2.79
C ALA A 500 -28.47 -25.17 -3.70
N PHE A 501 -28.67 -23.91 -3.30
CA PHE A 501 -29.32 -22.91 -4.14
C PHE A 501 -28.49 -22.61 -5.39
N VAL A 502 -27.23 -22.18 -5.27
CA VAL A 502 -26.36 -21.85 -6.42
C VAL A 502 -26.26 -23.02 -7.40
N GLU A 503 -26.00 -24.23 -6.91
CA GLU A 503 -25.88 -25.44 -7.73
C GLU A 503 -27.20 -25.82 -8.41
N SER A 504 -28.37 -25.58 -7.78
CA SER A 504 -29.68 -25.80 -8.42
C SER A 504 -29.89 -24.94 -9.67
N TRP A 505 -29.09 -23.88 -9.82
CA TRP A 505 -29.10 -22.99 -10.96
C TRP A 505 -28.00 -23.29 -11.98
N ASP A 506 -27.33 -24.44 -11.95
CA ASP A 506 -26.32 -24.82 -12.95
C ASP A 506 -25.21 -23.74 -13.05
N VAL A 507 -24.72 -23.37 -11.87
CA VAL A 507 -23.68 -22.37 -11.65
C VAL A 507 -22.72 -22.95 -10.61
N ASP A 508 -21.42 -22.75 -10.82
CA ASP A 508 -20.38 -23.26 -9.93
C ASP A 508 -20.24 -22.41 -8.68
N LEU A 509 -20.13 -23.06 -7.51
CA LEU A 509 -19.98 -22.39 -6.23
C LEU A 509 -18.62 -21.67 -6.11
N GLU A 510 -17.57 -22.22 -6.71
CA GLU A 510 -16.23 -21.63 -6.69
C GLU A 510 -16.21 -20.23 -7.32
N ASP A 511 -17.01 -20.02 -8.37
CA ASP A 511 -17.20 -18.71 -9.02
C ASP A 511 -18.12 -17.77 -8.22
N ASN A 512 -18.76 -18.25 -7.13
CA ASN A 512 -19.84 -17.55 -6.42
C ASN A 512 -19.69 -17.63 -4.89
N ASN A 513 -18.45 -17.73 -4.42
CA ASN A 513 -18.07 -17.70 -3.01
C ASN A 513 -17.93 -16.26 -2.45
N THR A 514 -18.23 -15.24 -3.27
CA THR A 514 -18.24 -13.83 -2.90
C THR A 514 -19.62 -13.23 -3.12
N ILE A 515 -20.19 -12.61 -2.09
CA ILE A 515 -21.54 -12.04 -2.13
C ILE A 515 -21.49 -10.54 -1.81
N VAL A 516 -22.00 -9.71 -2.72
CA VAL A 516 -22.29 -8.31 -2.43
C VAL A 516 -23.79 -8.09 -2.26
N PHE A 517 -24.17 -7.50 -1.13
CA PHE A 517 -25.49 -6.95 -0.90
C PHE A 517 -25.50 -5.50 -1.36
N ASP A 518 -26.53 -5.13 -2.09
CA ASP A 518 -26.67 -3.79 -2.63
C ASP A 518 -28.14 -3.40 -2.67
N TYR A 519 -28.40 -2.10 -2.71
CA TYR A 519 -29.72 -1.56 -2.97
C TYR A 519 -29.69 -0.86 -4.32
N LYS A 520 -30.75 -1.04 -5.11
CA LYS A 520 -30.85 -0.28 -6.35
C LYS A 520 -31.35 1.12 -6.00
N THR A 521 -30.51 2.14 -6.13
CA THR A 521 -30.95 3.54 -6.18
C THR A 521 -31.79 3.74 -7.43
N VAL A 522 -33.07 3.38 -7.37
CA VAL A 522 -34.00 3.75 -8.41
C VAL A 522 -34.41 5.17 -8.10
N SER A 523 -33.86 6.11 -8.86
CA SER A 523 -34.16 7.54 -8.84
C SER A 523 -35.65 7.89 -9.11
N ASN A 524 -36.58 6.96 -8.96
CA ASN A 524 -38.03 7.11 -9.13
C ASN A 524 -38.83 5.95 -8.46
N TYR A 525 -38.41 5.43 -7.30
CA TYR A 525 -39.31 4.57 -6.52
C TYR A 525 -40.05 5.40 -5.47
N THR A 526 -41.25 5.83 -5.84
CA THR A 526 -42.25 6.32 -4.90
C THR A 526 -42.76 5.13 -4.11
N ALA A 527 -42.46 5.07 -2.81
CA ALA A 527 -43.14 4.11 -1.94
C ALA A 527 -44.61 4.50 -1.92
N LYS A 528 -45.44 3.77 -2.68
CA LYS A 528 -46.89 3.98 -2.67
C LYS A 528 -47.48 3.40 -1.40
N THR A 529 -47.79 4.27 -0.45
CA THR A 529 -48.74 3.97 0.62
C THR A 529 -50.18 4.24 0.15
N LEU A 530 -51.17 3.64 0.83
CA LEU A 530 -52.59 3.89 0.60
C LEU A 530 -53.03 5.34 0.88
N GLU A 531 -52.17 6.19 1.48
CA GLU A 531 -52.49 7.58 1.86
C GLU A 531 -51.38 8.64 1.57
N GLY A 532 -50.37 8.35 0.75
CA GLY A 532 -49.36 9.36 0.37
C GLY A 532 -48.09 8.76 -0.23
N ASP A 533 -47.34 9.60 -0.96
CA ASP A 533 -46.06 9.26 -1.59
C ASP A 533 -44.90 9.53 -0.61
N TYR A 534 -44.16 8.50 -0.20
CA TYR A 534 -42.88 8.67 0.49
C TYR A 534 -41.74 8.48 -0.52
N VAL A 535 -40.83 9.46 -0.58
CA VAL A 535 -39.58 9.35 -1.33
C VAL A 535 -38.56 8.71 -0.39
N LEU A 536 -38.08 7.52 -0.73
CA LEU A 536 -36.86 6.98 -0.12
C LEU A 536 -35.70 7.84 -0.65
N ASN A 537 -35.24 8.80 0.16
CA ASN A 537 -34.09 9.62 -0.21
C ASN A 537 -32.81 8.77 -0.16
N ASP A 538 -31.85 9.06 -1.05
CA ASP A 538 -30.47 8.53 -1.00
C ASP A 538 -29.84 8.74 0.40
N GLU A 539 -30.29 9.77 1.13
CA GLU A 539 -29.82 10.14 2.47
C GLU A 539 -30.09 9.11 3.58
N MET A 540 -31.10 8.23 3.47
CA MET A 540 -31.31 7.15 4.46
C MET A 540 -30.23 6.06 4.37
N PHE A 541 -29.47 6.00 3.26
CA PHE A 541 -28.45 4.97 3.01
C PHE A 541 -27.03 5.53 2.86
N ASP A 542 -26.90 6.85 2.69
CA ASP A 542 -25.62 7.56 2.69
C ASP A 542 -25.11 7.92 4.11
N ASN A 543 -25.91 7.70 5.16
CA ASN A 543 -25.55 8.07 6.52
C ASN A 543 -25.76 6.92 7.55
N PRO A 544 -24.89 5.90 7.58
CA PRO A 544 -24.98 4.80 8.56
C PRO A 544 -24.71 5.24 10.01
N THR A 545 -24.24 6.48 10.20
CA THR A 545 -24.11 7.14 11.50
C THR A 545 -25.15 8.23 11.58
N GLY A 546 -26.36 7.93 12.06
CA GLY A 546 -27.48 8.87 12.10
C GLY A 546 -27.09 10.25 12.62
N VAL A 547 -26.99 11.22 11.70
CA VAL A 547 -27.18 12.65 11.96
C VAL A 547 -27.70 13.27 10.66
N THR A 548 -29.01 13.22 10.45
CA THR A 548 -29.72 14.20 9.62
C THR A 548 -30.48 15.13 10.57
N ASP A 549 -30.32 16.44 10.37
CA ASP A 549 -30.86 17.54 11.20
C ASP A 549 -32.40 17.68 11.09
N ASP A 550 -33.10 16.68 10.55
CA ASP A 550 -34.52 16.74 10.16
C ASP A 550 -35.42 15.76 10.93
N GLY A 551 -35.06 15.43 12.18
CA GLY A 551 -36.03 14.91 13.15
C GLY A 551 -36.59 13.49 12.91
N LEU A 552 -36.04 12.72 11.97
CA LEU A 552 -36.28 11.28 11.85
C LEU A 552 -35.21 10.49 12.64
N ASN A 553 -35.12 10.77 13.94
CA ASN A 553 -34.35 9.95 14.90
C ASN A 553 -35.17 8.73 15.32
N ASN A 554 -35.24 7.71 14.47
CA ASN A 554 -35.66 6.39 14.90
C ASN A 554 -34.61 5.38 14.42
N ASP A 555 -33.82 4.81 15.34
CA ASP A 555 -32.87 3.71 15.09
C ASP A 555 -33.51 2.43 14.47
N ASN A 556 -34.80 2.46 14.13
CA ASN A 556 -35.64 1.31 13.75
C ASN A 556 -36.20 1.39 12.31
N THR A 557 -35.80 2.37 11.50
CA THR A 557 -36.31 2.54 10.12
C THR A 557 -35.41 1.99 9.02
N ASP A 558 -34.31 1.33 9.35
CA ASP A 558 -33.32 0.88 8.35
C ASP A 558 -33.40 -0.64 8.10
N ILE A 559 -33.05 -1.06 6.88
CA ILE A 559 -32.94 -2.47 6.49
C ILE A 559 -31.57 -3.00 6.95
N ALA A 560 -31.54 -4.18 7.55
CA ALA A 560 -30.30 -4.85 7.94
C ALA A 560 -30.16 -6.25 7.33
N LEU A 561 -28.94 -6.78 7.38
CA LEU A 561 -28.58 -8.14 6.99
C LEU A 561 -28.46 -9.01 8.24
N GLU A 562 -29.03 -10.20 8.23
CA GLU A 562 -28.85 -11.22 9.27
C GLU A 562 -28.22 -12.47 8.64
N ILE A 563 -27.14 -12.98 9.23
CA ILE A 563 -26.45 -14.18 8.77
C ILE A 563 -26.72 -15.32 9.76
N ILE A 564 -27.19 -16.45 9.23
CA ILE A 564 -27.42 -17.68 9.98
C ILE A 564 -26.73 -18.88 9.31
N GLY A 565 -26.56 -19.96 10.06
CA GLY A 565 -26.03 -21.22 9.52
C GLY A 565 -24.56 -21.14 9.06
N ALA A 566 -23.81 -20.15 9.56
CA ALA A 566 -22.44 -19.86 9.13
C ALA A 566 -21.36 -20.43 10.07
N SER A 567 -21.71 -21.37 10.96
CA SER A 567 -20.77 -21.97 11.92
C SER A 567 -19.81 -22.95 11.25
N ASP A 568 -20.27 -23.65 10.21
CA ASP A 568 -19.47 -24.55 9.38
C ASP A 568 -19.42 -24.02 7.95
N LEU A 569 -18.35 -23.29 7.64
CA LEU A 569 -18.03 -22.89 6.27
C LEU A 569 -17.00 -23.83 5.64
N ALA A 570 -16.41 -24.75 6.40
CA ALA A 570 -15.36 -25.63 5.91
C ALA A 570 -15.89 -26.68 4.94
N THR A 571 -17.13 -27.13 5.14
CA THR A 571 -17.78 -28.11 4.27
C THR A 571 -18.02 -27.59 2.85
N ASP A 572 -18.46 -26.33 2.71
CA ASP A 572 -18.92 -25.78 1.43
C ASP A 572 -17.99 -24.70 0.85
N PHE A 573 -17.23 -23.99 1.69
CA PHE A 573 -16.40 -22.85 1.28
C PHE A 573 -14.93 -23.04 1.69
N SER A 574 -14.39 -24.25 1.48
CA SER A 574 -13.00 -24.57 1.84
C SER A 574 -11.95 -23.66 1.16
N SER A 575 -12.26 -23.11 -0.01
CA SER A 575 -11.43 -22.14 -0.75
C SER A 575 -11.60 -20.69 -0.28
N GLY A 576 -12.57 -20.43 0.61
CA GLY A 576 -12.84 -19.12 1.19
C GLY A 576 -14.24 -18.58 0.90
N PHE A 577 -14.67 -17.62 1.73
CA PHE A 577 -15.96 -16.95 1.60
C PHE A 577 -15.87 -15.47 1.95
N SER A 578 -16.46 -14.62 1.12
CA SER A 578 -16.49 -13.17 1.37
C SER A 578 -17.88 -12.59 1.25
N ILE A 579 -18.23 -11.69 2.15
CA ILE A 579 -19.46 -10.92 2.09
C ILE A 579 -19.17 -9.43 2.21
N VAL A 580 -19.77 -8.65 1.31
CA VAL A 580 -19.70 -7.20 1.27
C VAL A 580 -21.12 -6.65 1.36
N SER A 581 -21.38 -5.81 2.35
CA SER A 581 -22.71 -5.24 2.57
C SER A 581 -22.58 -3.79 3.04
N PRO A 582 -23.31 -2.83 2.44
CA PRO A 582 -23.48 -1.50 3.00
C PRO A 582 -24.50 -1.47 4.16
N LEU A 583 -25.20 -2.59 4.41
CA LEU A 583 -26.17 -2.72 5.49
C LEU A 583 -25.49 -3.14 6.80
N ARG A 584 -26.03 -2.69 7.93
CA ARG A 584 -25.70 -3.26 9.25
C ARG A 584 -25.90 -4.78 9.20
N THR A 585 -24.94 -5.53 9.74
CA THR A 585 -24.91 -6.99 9.64
C THR A 585 -24.97 -7.63 11.03
N TYR A 586 -25.93 -8.53 11.23
CA TYR A 586 -26.14 -9.30 12.45
C TYR A 586 -25.68 -10.75 12.27
N PHE A 587 -24.84 -11.25 13.17
CA PHE A 587 -24.44 -12.64 13.26
C PHE A 587 -25.23 -13.32 14.38
N LYS A 588 -26.21 -14.16 14.00
CA LYS A 588 -27.15 -14.77 14.95
C LYS A 588 -26.55 -15.95 15.74
N ALA A 589 -25.50 -16.56 15.19
CA ALA A 589 -24.83 -17.73 15.74
C ALA A 589 -23.32 -17.60 15.51
N ASP A 590 -22.58 -18.60 16.00
CA ASP A 590 -21.16 -18.80 15.72
C ASP A 590 -20.86 -18.68 14.22
N PHE A 591 -19.73 -18.04 13.90
CA PHE A 591 -19.28 -17.77 12.54
C PHE A 591 -17.91 -18.39 12.30
N ASN A 592 -17.81 -19.25 11.30
CA ASN A 592 -16.56 -19.90 10.85
C ASN A 592 -15.79 -20.66 11.96
N ASN A 593 -16.48 -21.50 12.74
CA ASN A 593 -15.92 -22.23 13.87
C ASN A 593 -15.52 -23.68 13.56
N THR A 594 -15.56 -24.09 12.29
CA THR A 594 -15.21 -25.45 11.86
C THR A 594 -13.89 -25.43 11.09
N GLU A 595 -12.94 -26.27 11.52
CA GLU A 595 -11.62 -26.39 10.90
C GLU A 595 -11.69 -27.09 9.52
N LEU A 596 -10.74 -26.77 8.66
CA LEU A 596 -10.54 -27.44 7.38
C LEU A 596 -10.16 -28.92 7.60
N THR A 597 -10.79 -29.82 6.85
CA THR A 597 -10.60 -31.27 7.02
C THR A 597 -9.19 -31.74 6.62
N ASP A 598 -8.59 -31.07 5.63
CA ASP A 598 -7.25 -31.35 5.12
C ASP A 598 -6.12 -30.68 5.91
N LYS A 599 -6.45 -29.68 6.74
CA LYS A 599 -5.49 -28.93 7.56
C LYS A 599 -6.06 -28.60 8.96
N PRO A 600 -5.91 -29.52 9.94
CA PRO A 600 -6.34 -29.27 11.32
C PRO A 600 -5.69 -28.01 11.91
N GLY A 601 -6.49 -27.19 12.59
CA GLY A 601 -6.10 -25.89 13.15
C GLY A 601 -6.19 -24.70 12.18
N GLU A 602 -6.46 -24.93 10.90
CA GLU A 602 -6.78 -23.88 9.93
C GLU A 602 -8.29 -23.82 9.67
N TYR A 603 -8.80 -22.61 9.43
CA TYR A 603 -10.21 -22.36 9.13
C TYR A 603 -10.30 -21.79 7.71
N PRO A 604 -11.45 -21.95 7.03
CA PRO A 604 -11.69 -21.31 5.75
C PRO A 604 -11.38 -19.81 5.79
N PRO A 605 -10.72 -19.25 4.77
CA PRO A 605 -10.42 -17.83 4.77
C PRO A 605 -11.69 -17.03 4.52
N VAL A 606 -12.10 -16.24 5.52
CA VAL A 606 -13.34 -15.46 5.48
C VAL A 606 -13.10 -13.96 5.60
N SER A 607 -13.92 -13.18 4.93
CA SER A 607 -13.93 -11.72 5.08
C SER A 607 -15.35 -11.18 5.10
N VAL A 608 -15.64 -10.31 6.07
CA VAL A 608 -16.93 -9.63 6.16
C VAL A 608 -16.68 -8.12 6.14
N PHE A 609 -17.20 -7.45 5.13
CA PHE A 609 -17.18 -5.99 5.03
C PHE A 609 -18.58 -5.46 5.30
N SER A 610 -18.75 -4.84 6.46
CA SER A 610 -20.01 -4.25 6.92
C SER A 610 -19.69 -2.97 7.72
N PRO A 611 -20.47 -1.89 7.60
CA PRO A 611 -20.28 -0.68 8.39
C PRO A 611 -20.36 -0.93 9.90
N GLU A 612 -21.25 -1.84 10.31
CA GLU A 612 -21.46 -2.18 11.71
C GLU A 612 -21.80 -3.67 11.84
N PRO A 613 -20.83 -4.53 12.20
CA PRO A 613 -21.11 -5.91 12.59
C PRO A 613 -21.65 -5.97 14.03
N ARG A 614 -22.72 -6.74 14.24
CA ARG A 614 -23.29 -7.02 15.56
C ARG A 614 -23.44 -8.52 15.76
N PHE A 615 -23.25 -8.99 16.99
CA PHE A 615 -23.29 -10.41 17.33
C PHE A 615 -24.45 -10.73 18.28
N GLY A 616 -25.05 -11.91 18.13
CA GLY A 616 -26.15 -12.41 18.97
C GLY A 616 -27.56 -12.14 18.42
N SER A 617 -28.56 -12.70 19.10
CA SER A 617 -29.99 -12.50 18.83
C SER A 617 -30.83 -12.62 20.11
N SER A 618 -32.12 -12.25 20.08
CA SER A 618 -33.03 -12.36 21.23
C SER A 618 -33.11 -13.74 21.88
N GLU A 619 -32.87 -14.82 21.13
CA GLU A 619 -33.02 -16.19 21.59
C GLU A 619 -31.72 -16.80 22.15
N MET A 620 -30.57 -16.22 21.79
CA MET A 620 -29.28 -16.59 22.37
C MET A 620 -28.86 -15.48 23.34
N LYS A 621 -28.73 -15.81 24.64
CA LYS A 621 -28.13 -14.89 25.62
C LYS A 621 -26.90 -14.23 24.98
N ASP A 622 -26.78 -12.91 25.04
CA ASP A 622 -25.67 -12.10 24.53
C ASP A 622 -24.31 -12.76 24.88
N GLN A 623 -23.87 -13.71 24.06
CA GLN A 623 -22.60 -14.40 24.22
C GLN A 623 -21.62 -13.67 23.32
N ALA A 624 -20.53 -13.21 23.90
CA ALA A 624 -19.47 -12.59 23.14
C ALA A 624 -18.94 -13.59 22.10
N PRO A 625 -18.70 -13.14 20.86
CA PRO A 625 -18.16 -14.01 19.83
C PRO A 625 -16.75 -14.49 20.20
N GLU A 626 -16.43 -15.71 19.82
CA GLU A 626 -15.06 -16.24 19.85
C GLU A 626 -14.44 -16.07 18.47
N LEU A 627 -13.40 -15.24 18.36
CA LEU A 627 -12.68 -15.01 17.10
C LEU A 627 -11.47 -15.94 17.03
N ASN A 628 -11.63 -17.12 16.43
CA ASN A 628 -10.55 -18.11 16.30
C ASN A 628 -9.83 -17.95 14.95
N ASN A 629 -8.50 -17.89 14.98
CA ASN A 629 -7.63 -17.74 13.80
C ASN A 629 -8.09 -16.61 12.86
N SER A 630 -8.59 -15.53 13.45
CA SER A 630 -9.29 -14.45 12.76
C SER A 630 -8.38 -13.24 12.55
N ARG A 631 -8.85 -12.30 11.73
CA ARG A 631 -8.16 -11.03 11.46
C ARG A 631 -9.16 -9.90 11.47
N ILE A 632 -8.73 -8.74 11.92
CA ILE A 632 -9.58 -7.56 12.01
C ILE A 632 -8.94 -6.47 11.17
N ASN A 633 -9.65 -6.07 10.12
CA ASN A 633 -9.28 -4.95 9.28
C ASN A 633 -10.31 -3.85 9.46
N ILE A 634 -9.87 -2.67 9.88
CA ILE A 634 -10.76 -1.55 10.11
C ILE A 634 -10.65 -0.56 8.95
N LEU A 635 -11.78 -0.33 8.29
CA LEU A 635 -11.92 0.73 7.30
C LEU A 635 -11.89 2.10 7.98
N GLN A 636 -11.24 3.05 7.31
CA GLN A 636 -11.11 4.45 7.69
C GLN A 636 -12.34 4.97 8.46
N ALA A 637 -12.12 5.50 9.67
CA ALA A 637 -13.14 6.25 10.37
C ALA A 637 -13.42 7.54 9.59
N ASN A 638 -14.70 7.86 9.36
CA ASN A 638 -15.08 9.13 8.77
C ASN A 638 -14.36 10.27 9.50
N ILE A 639 -13.69 11.15 8.74
CA ILE A 639 -13.44 12.50 9.23
C ILE A 639 -14.83 13.09 9.46
N ARG A 640 -15.21 13.40 10.69
CA ARG A 640 -16.46 14.12 10.93
C ARG A 640 -16.37 15.41 10.09
N SER A 641 -17.41 15.69 9.31
CA SER A 641 -17.45 16.85 8.40
C SER A 641 -17.34 18.20 9.12
N ASP A 642 -17.34 18.19 10.46
CA ASP A 642 -17.20 19.35 11.35
C ASP A 642 -15.75 19.67 11.76
N GLY A 643 -14.76 18.88 11.31
CA GLY A 643 -13.36 19.08 11.68
C GLY A 643 -13.01 18.72 13.13
N ALA A 644 -13.88 17.98 13.82
CA ALA A 644 -13.57 17.37 15.12
C ALA A 644 -12.69 16.10 14.96
N GLU A 645 -12.06 15.72 16.07
CA GLU A 645 -11.00 14.70 16.21
C GLU A 645 -11.21 13.44 15.35
N GLU A 646 -10.10 12.88 14.83
CA GLU A 646 -10.11 11.56 14.17
C GLU A 646 -10.83 10.56 15.09
N LEU A 647 -11.90 9.93 14.59
CA LEU A 647 -12.63 8.90 15.33
C LEU A 647 -11.65 7.76 15.67
N THR A 648 -11.29 7.65 16.95
CA THR A 648 -10.46 6.56 17.46
C THR A 648 -11.18 5.23 17.30
N LEU A 649 -10.60 4.31 16.54
CA LEU A 649 -11.16 2.99 16.31
C LEU A 649 -10.57 1.98 17.29
N ASN A 650 -11.44 1.19 17.90
CA ASN A 650 -11.06 0.08 18.76
C ASN A 650 -11.38 -1.25 18.06
N PRO A 651 -10.38 -2.03 17.60
CA PRO A 651 -10.61 -3.25 16.81
C PRO A 651 -11.45 -4.31 17.54
N LEU A 652 -11.40 -4.34 18.87
CA LEU A 652 -12.04 -5.36 19.69
C LEU A 652 -13.24 -4.82 20.50
N ASP A 653 -13.78 -3.67 20.10
CA ASP A 653 -15.06 -3.19 20.61
C ASP A 653 -16.25 -3.82 19.85
N LEU A 654 -16.43 -5.12 20.06
CA LEU A 654 -17.51 -5.87 19.44
C LEU A 654 -18.84 -5.54 20.13
N LYS A 655 -19.89 -5.34 19.33
CA LYS A 655 -21.22 -4.97 19.82
C LYS A 655 -22.20 -6.14 19.75
N SER A 656 -23.08 -6.22 20.75
CA SER A 656 -24.22 -7.13 20.74
C SER A 656 -25.30 -6.67 19.77
N ALA A 657 -26.32 -7.51 19.54
CA ALA A 657 -27.50 -7.15 18.74
C ALA A 657 -28.16 -5.84 19.22
N SER A 658 -28.19 -5.58 20.52
CA SER A 658 -28.74 -4.35 21.12
C SER A 658 -27.80 -3.13 20.99
N GLY A 659 -26.58 -3.30 20.49
CA GLY A 659 -25.58 -2.25 20.33
C GLY A 659 -24.69 -2.02 21.56
N ALA A 660 -24.85 -2.83 22.62
CA ALA A 660 -24.00 -2.77 23.79
C ALA A 660 -22.61 -3.39 23.51
N SER A 661 -21.54 -2.80 24.04
CA SER A 661 -20.18 -3.37 23.95
C SER A 661 -20.07 -4.64 24.81
N TYR A 662 -19.41 -5.67 24.27
CA TYR A 662 -19.07 -6.88 25.02
C TYR A 662 -17.92 -6.68 26.02
N GLY A 663 -17.07 -5.67 25.82
CA GLY A 663 -15.93 -5.40 26.70
C GLY A 663 -15.06 -6.65 26.95
N ASP A 664 -14.80 -6.94 28.23
CA ASP A 664 -13.96 -8.07 28.69
C ASP A 664 -14.48 -9.48 28.35
N GLN A 665 -15.69 -9.60 27.79
CA GLN A 665 -16.26 -10.87 27.39
C GLN A 665 -15.69 -11.39 26.05
N VAL A 666 -15.11 -10.51 25.23
CA VAL A 666 -14.54 -10.85 23.93
C VAL A 666 -13.37 -11.84 24.09
N ARG A 667 -13.36 -12.89 23.27
CA ARG A 667 -12.24 -13.84 23.16
C ARG A 667 -11.74 -13.81 21.73
N ALA A 668 -10.44 -13.59 21.55
CA ALA A 668 -9.84 -13.52 20.23
C ALA A 668 -8.47 -14.19 20.21
N ASN A 669 -8.24 -15.01 19.20
CA ASN A 669 -6.95 -15.57 18.84
C ASN A 669 -6.66 -15.16 17.39
N LEU A 670 -5.94 -14.06 17.23
CA LEU A 670 -5.68 -13.42 15.94
C LEU A 670 -4.31 -13.83 15.42
N LYS A 671 -4.24 -14.22 14.14
CA LYS A 671 -3.01 -14.71 13.50
C LYS A 671 -2.78 -14.08 12.13
N PRO A 672 -1.53 -13.95 11.66
CA PRO A 672 -1.25 -13.38 10.36
C PRO A 672 -1.55 -14.37 9.21
N ILE A 673 -1.57 -13.89 7.96
CA ILE A 673 -1.54 -14.74 6.76
C ILE A 673 -0.07 -15.11 6.51
N THR A 674 0.22 -16.40 6.50
CA THR A 674 1.55 -16.95 6.15
C THR A 674 1.53 -17.77 4.86
N ASP A 675 0.35 -18.24 4.45
CA ASP A 675 0.09 -19.05 3.25
C ASP A 675 -0.87 -18.28 2.32
N PRO A 676 -0.58 -18.15 1.02
CA PRO A 676 -1.50 -17.55 0.04
C PRO A 676 -2.92 -18.14 0.06
N ARG A 677 -3.09 -19.40 0.45
CA ARG A 677 -4.41 -20.05 0.56
C ARG A 677 -5.26 -19.51 1.70
N LEU A 678 -4.68 -18.78 2.64
CA LEU A 678 -5.38 -18.16 3.77
C LEU A 678 -5.81 -16.71 3.49
N VAL A 679 -5.60 -16.24 2.25
CA VAL A 679 -6.10 -14.95 1.77
C VAL A 679 -7.59 -15.10 1.42
N PRO A 680 -8.50 -14.32 2.04
CA PRO A 680 -9.91 -14.40 1.68
C PRO A 680 -10.14 -13.84 0.27
N PRO A 681 -11.18 -14.31 -0.45
CA PRO A 681 -11.46 -13.91 -1.82
C PRO A 681 -11.50 -12.39 -2.02
N ILE A 682 -12.13 -11.68 -1.09
CA ILE A 682 -12.12 -10.22 -1.00
C ILE A 682 -11.27 -9.80 0.19
N HIS A 683 -10.32 -8.91 -0.04
CA HIS A 683 -9.42 -8.40 0.99
C HIS A 683 -8.96 -6.98 0.65
N PHE A 684 -8.50 -6.26 1.65
CA PHE A 684 -7.79 -5.01 1.41
C PHE A 684 -6.40 -5.29 0.88
N VAL A 685 -5.97 -4.47 -0.07
CA VAL A 685 -4.63 -4.52 -0.65
C VAL A 685 -3.88 -3.27 -0.22
N ASN A 686 -2.61 -3.44 0.09
CA ASN A 686 -1.69 -2.34 0.32
C ASN A 686 -0.57 -2.43 -0.72
N TRP A 687 -0.11 -1.30 -1.23
CA TRP A 687 1.06 -1.24 -2.08
C TRP A 687 2.29 -0.92 -1.22
N LEU A 688 3.24 -1.85 -1.21
CA LEU A 688 4.58 -1.61 -0.69
C LEU A 688 5.51 -1.39 -1.89
N VAL A 689 6.04 -0.18 -2.04
CA VAL A 689 6.95 0.20 -3.12
C VAL A 689 8.36 0.31 -2.57
N VAL A 690 9.31 -0.38 -3.21
CA VAL A 690 10.72 -0.44 -2.81
C VAL A 690 11.61 -0.32 -4.04
N VAL A 691 12.74 0.37 -3.92
CA VAL A 691 13.80 0.36 -4.93
C VAL A 691 15.07 -0.27 -4.36
N GLU A 692 15.62 -1.23 -5.10
CA GLU A 692 16.79 -2.03 -4.72
C GLU A 692 17.88 -1.87 -5.80
N GLU A 693 19.13 -1.72 -5.38
CA GLU A 693 20.29 -1.77 -6.28
C GLU A 693 20.63 -3.23 -6.60
N VAL A 694 20.80 -3.54 -7.89
CA VAL A 694 21.25 -4.85 -8.34
C VAL A 694 22.78 -4.85 -8.37
N ILE A 695 23.38 -5.56 -7.43
CA ILE A 695 24.84 -5.73 -7.38
C ILE A 695 25.22 -6.86 -8.35
N ASP A 696 26.02 -6.53 -9.37
CA ASP A 696 26.63 -7.48 -10.32
C ASP A 696 27.77 -8.31 -9.71
#